data_AF-A0A443IV03-F1
#
_entry.id   AF-A0A443IV03-F1
#
_cell.length_a   1.000
_cell.length_b   1.000
_cell.length_c   1.000
_cell.angle_alpha   90.00
_cell.angle_beta   90.00
_cell.angle_gamma   90.00
#
_symmetry.space_group_name_H-M   'P 1'
#
loop_
_entity.id
_entity.type
_entity.pdbx_description
1 polymer ?
#
loop_
_entity_poly.entity_id
_entity_poly.type
_entity_poly.pdbx_seq_one_letter_code
_entity_poly.pdbx_strand_id
1 'polypeptide(L)'
;MRKRRNIVMKLAMIFTIIVMTAASFPFEASHIVRAEQSVLVEENFDRLDDRLPDGWKVIEGQAAVENGKLKLTSPSTASPARVLVPLPDESRDIVFEADMTFVSAVEDTRWASLMYRVQSEDYPYYQFAVRRGTTALNGVEFAERDAQNKWVVPEATFFTENFEYNKPYRLKVIISKNRVQQFINNKLVINSDQAMNMKNGDVGFQASGSTVLFDNVKVSTFDQDLPPVDNSGAFLPEEVKTNIINAPTLIGSSLSAAADANTASVLLDVERNAAGHLVTSGLPLSEALAKVKNKHIPILKIEQRGLEEEVVHTLNETQSTDVHIVSSNPDIVKAITTLMPTARGGIIYTKQSFNKHDLNQLVRTVHSSNAKVALIPQKILTVETVHYLHTRMVAVWGMGAGTENAAHELIHTGVDGMITNNPAASVEALAKYPKNTIVQRPIVAAHRGVPSMAPENTMAGYRLAYDLGADQIETDLQLTKDGHIIIMHDTTVDRTTNGKGAVRDLTLEEIRQLDAGSKFGEEFAGEKVPTFKEFLQEFKGKDVILLIELKDVDIEEQAIREIKEAGMVDQVVLQSFDLGSMVKSFELHPEIPVGYLYSAAVPGTQSAKIKNAQKMMDYGTNYNVTLNASYGSTYKEFIQYMRQRGMLTMHWTFREEAPFRDKLAEGLIGPITDYMQWLTDSPINLETPIKKVNLKPGKTSTIRAKAFVDYRTAKKENIPTELFVTENTDVVRVNGNTIEAVSPGTAQVFVKHTFSMLGQEWNVVGEPIEVHVKE
;
A
#
# COMPACT_ATOMS: atom_id res chain seq x y z
N MET A 1 63.13 -36.85 -63.29
CA MET A 1 62.71 -38.12 -63.95
C MET A 1 61.43 -38.62 -63.25
N ARG A 2 60.38 -39.14 -63.90
CA ARG A 2 60.22 -40.45 -64.61
C ARG A 2 60.56 -41.64 -63.69
N LYS A 3 59.74 -42.70 -63.54
CA LYS A 3 58.46 -43.20 -64.15
C LYS A 3 57.95 -44.35 -63.22
N ARG A 4 56.75 -44.96 -63.26
CA ARG A 4 55.30 -44.75 -63.62
C ARG A 4 54.59 -46.03 -63.03
N ARG A 5 53.29 -46.28 -62.89
CA ARG A 5 51.96 -45.96 -63.50
C ARG A 5 50.89 -46.32 -62.40
N ASN A 6 49.54 -46.22 -62.46
CA ASN A 6 48.51 -45.74 -63.40
C ASN A 6 47.20 -45.44 -62.58
N ILE A 7 46.42 -44.40 -62.94
CA ILE A 7 44.96 -44.40 -63.27
C ILE A 7 43.95 -45.28 -62.48
N VAL A 8 42.73 -44.86 -62.09
CA VAL A 8 42.06 -43.54 -61.80
C VAL A 8 40.60 -43.83 -61.41
N MET A 9 40.03 -43.12 -60.43
CA MET A 9 38.69 -42.50 -60.49
C MET A 9 38.52 -41.51 -59.34
N LYS A 10 37.77 -40.41 -59.57
CA LYS A 10 37.39 -39.44 -58.54
C LYS A 10 36.01 -39.80 -58.00
N LEU A 11 35.79 -39.60 -56.71
CA LEU A 11 34.48 -39.25 -56.19
C LEU A 11 34.63 -38.08 -55.21
N ALA A 12 33.79 -37.07 -55.39
CA ALA A 12 33.46 -36.08 -54.37
C ALA A 12 31.93 -36.11 -54.30
N MET A 13 31.36 -36.27 -53.11
CA MET A 13 29.92 -36.42 -52.95
C MET A 13 29.43 -35.59 -51.78
N ILE A 14 28.39 -34.82 -52.05
CA ILE A 14 27.67 -33.99 -51.08
C ILE A 14 26.91 -34.91 -50.13
N PHE A 15 26.83 -34.55 -48.85
CA PHE A 15 25.82 -35.12 -47.96
C PHE A 15 25.07 -34.01 -47.22
N THR A 16 23.83 -33.78 -47.65
CA THR A 16 22.86 -32.90 -47.00
C THR A 16 22.36 -33.58 -45.72
N ILE A 17 22.14 -32.80 -44.65
CA ILE A 17 21.56 -33.33 -43.41
C ILE A 17 20.12 -33.79 -43.69
N ILE A 18 19.82 -35.04 -43.33
CA ILE A 18 18.51 -35.66 -43.55
C ILE A 18 17.55 -35.23 -42.44
N VAL A 19 16.43 -34.62 -42.84
CA VAL A 19 15.25 -34.47 -41.99
C VAL A 19 14.59 -35.84 -41.85
N MET A 20 14.63 -36.44 -40.66
CA MET A 20 13.81 -37.62 -40.38
C MET A 20 12.39 -37.19 -40.03
N THR A 21 11.46 -37.48 -40.93
CA THR A 21 10.02 -37.34 -40.72
C THR A 21 9.55 -38.33 -39.65
N ALA A 22 9.15 -37.84 -38.48
CA ALA A 22 8.28 -38.60 -37.59
C ALA A 22 6.94 -38.85 -38.32
N ALA A 23 6.40 -40.07 -38.22
CA ALA A 23 5.29 -40.48 -39.05
C ALA A 23 3.99 -39.74 -38.67
N SER A 24 3.44 -38.99 -39.62
CA SER A 24 2.07 -38.48 -39.55
C SER A 24 1.10 -39.65 -39.59
N PHE A 25 0.64 -40.10 -38.43
CA PHE A 25 -0.64 -40.79 -38.38
C PHE A 25 -1.71 -39.84 -38.95
N PRO A 26 -2.62 -40.30 -39.81
CA PRO A 26 -3.81 -39.54 -40.12
C PRO A 26 -4.65 -39.52 -38.83
N PHE A 27 -4.48 -38.46 -38.04
CA PHE A 27 -5.58 -38.00 -37.23
C PHE A 27 -6.69 -37.69 -38.24
N GLU A 28 -7.75 -38.49 -38.25
CA GLU A 28 -8.93 -38.13 -39.02
C GLU A 28 -9.30 -36.71 -38.61
N ALA A 29 -9.63 -35.87 -39.59
CA ALA A 29 -10.25 -34.60 -39.30
C ALA A 29 -11.64 -34.88 -38.73
N SER A 30 -11.70 -35.24 -37.44
CA SER A 30 -12.90 -35.12 -36.63
C SER A 30 -13.40 -33.72 -36.91
N HIS A 31 -14.57 -33.62 -37.53
CA HIS A 31 -15.23 -32.34 -37.74
C HIS A 31 -15.62 -31.81 -36.35
N ILE A 32 -14.64 -31.16 -35.70
CA ILE A 32 -14.89 -30.13 -34.71
C ILE A 32 -15.56 -29.03 -35.51
N VAL A 33 -16.87 -29.19 -35.66
CA VAL A 33 -17.78 -28.07 -35.80
C VAL A 33 -17.50 -27.23 -34.57
N ARG A 34 -16.63 -26.21 -34.73
CA ARG A 34 -16.70 -25.05 -33.86
C ARG A 34 -18.14 -24.59 -33.99
N ALA A 35 -18.89 -24.63 -32.88
CA ALA A 35 -20.15 -23.94 -32.86
C ALA A 35 -19.83 -22.48 -33.18
N GLU A 36 -20.38 -21.95 -34.27
CA GLU A 36 -20.33 -20.52 -34.49
C GLU A 36 -21.04 -19.87 -33.31
N GLN A 37 -20.40 -18.89 -32.66
CA GLN A 37 -20.97 -18.23 -31.49
C GLN A 37 -22.28 -17.56 -31.91
N SER A 38 -23.40 -18.21 -31.59
CA SER A 38 -24.71 -17.78 -32.01
C SER A 38 -25.01 -16.41 -31.41
N VAL A 39 -25.31 -15.45 -32.29
CA VAL A 39 -25.68 -14.09 -31.90
C VAL A 39 -27.10 -14.14 -31.38
N LEU A 40 -27.27 -13.77 -30.10
CA LEU A 40 -28.55 -13.71 -29.41
C LEU A 40 -29.17 -12.31 -29.57
N VAL A 41 -28.34 -11.26 -29.55
CA VAL A 41 -28.72 -9.86 -29.74
C VAL A 41 -27.62 -9.15 -30.52
N GLU A 42 -27.98 -8.34 -31.51
CA GLU A 42 -27.06 -7.42 -32.19
C GLU A 42 -27.85 -6.19 -32.63
N GLU A 43 -27.45 -5.02 -32.11
CA GLU A 43 -28.18 -3.76 -32.28
C GLU A 43 -27.22 -2.58 -32.29
N ASN A 44 -27.42 -1.65 -33.23
CA ASN A 44 -26.67 -0.40 -33.35
C ASN A 44 -27.57 0.84 -33.43
N PHE A 45 -28.89 0.67 -33.27
CA PHE A 45 -29.91 1.71 -33.15
C PHE A 45 -30.07 2.67 -34.35
N ASP A 46 -29.24 2.57 -35.41
CA ASP A 46 -29.28 3.37 -36.67
C ASP A 46 -30.66 3.50 -37.33
N ARG A 47 -31.57 2.56 -37.03
CA ARG A 47 -32.90 2.41 -37.65
C ARG A 47 -34.06 2.66 -36.68
N LEU A 48 -33.75 3.17 -35.50
CA LEU A 48 -34.70 3.47 -34.43
C LEU A 48 -34.63 4.96 -34.10
N ASP A 49 -35.79 5.56 -33.85
CA ASP A 49 -35.97 6.97 -33.52
C ASP A 49 -37.09 7.05 -32.48
N ASP A 50 -36.79 7.65 -31.32
CA ASP A 50 -37.65 7.77 -30.14
C ASP A 50 -38.36 6.47 -29.67
N ARG A 51 -37.76 5.31 -29.93
CA ARG A 51 -38.27 3.99 -29.48
C ARG A 51 -37.15 2.98 -29.24
N LEU A 52 -37.36 2.08 -28.27
CA LEU A 52 -36.47 0.94 -28.04
C LEU A 52 -36.62 -0.15 -29.12
N PRO A 53 -35.65 -1.08 -29.25
CA PRO A 53 -35.81 -2.30 -30.05
C PRO A 53 -36.94 -3.19 -29.54
N ASP A 54 -37.52 -4.00 -30.42
CA ASP A 54 -38.66 -4.86 -30.06
C ASP A 54 -38.29 -5.84 -28.92
N GLY A 55 -39.14 -5.90 -27.89
CA GLY A 55 -38.96 -6.74 -26.70
C GLY A 55 -38.11 -6.12 -25.57
N TRP A 56 -37.36 -5.04 -25.82
CA TRP A 56 -36.59 -4.36 -24.78
C TRP A 56 -37.53 -3.52 -23.89
N LYS A 57 -37.30 -3.51 -22.58
CA LYS A 57 -38.20 -2.88 -21.59
C LYS A 57 -37.48 -1.80 -20.79
N VAL A 58 -38.05 -0.60 -20.67
CA VAL A 58 -37.68 0.32 -19.58
C VAL A 58 -38.29 -0.22 -18.30
N ILE A 59 -37.47 -0.68 -17.37
CA ILE A 59 -37.93 -1.20 -16.07
C ILE A 59 -37.83 -0.13 -14.97
N GLU A 60 -37.01 0.91 -15.16
CA GLU A 60 -36.89 2.05 -14.25
C GLU A 60 -36.39 3.32 -14.96
N GLY A 61 -36.84 4.50 -14.51
CA GLY A 61 -36.31 5.79 -14.95
C GLY A 61 -36.60 6.17 -16.40
N GLN A 62 -35.62 6.81 -17.06
CA GLN A 62 -35.76 7.37 -18.42
C GLN A 62 -34.74 6.76 -19.37
N ALA A 63 -35.22 6.16 -20.46
CA ALA A 63 -34.40 5.72 -21.58
C ALA A 63 -35.14 5.84 -22.92
N ALA A 64 -34.42 6.21 -23.98
CA ALA A 64 -34.91 6.36 -25.34
C ALA A 64 -33.77 6.14 -26.35
N VAL A 65 -34.09 5.96 -27.64
CA VAL A 65 -33.08 6.03 -28.71
C VAL A 65 -33.03 7.45 -29.25
N GLU A 66 -31.86 8.08 -29.17
CA GLU A 66 -31.58 9.40 -29.72
C GLU A 66 -30.35 9.33 -30.64
N ASN A 67 -30.45 9.86 -31.86
CA ASN A 67 -29.32 9.96 -32.80
C ASN A 67 -28.57 8.63 -33.04
N GLY A 68 -29.31 7.53 -33.16
CA GLY A 68 -28.73 6.19 -33.38
C GLY A 68 -28.04 5.60 -32.14
N LYS A 69 -28.39 6.01 -30.92
CA LYS A 69 -27.83 5.43 -29.67
C LYS A 69 -28.89 5.30 -28.58
N LEU A 70 -28.81 4.25 -27.77
CA LEU A 70 -29.63 4.09 -26.57
C LEU A 70 -29.12 5.02 -25.47
N LYS A 71 -29.90 6.05 -25.14
CA LYS A 71 -29.62 7.01 -24.08
C LYS A 71 -30.34 6.62 -22.80
N LEU A 72 -29.61 6.52 -21.68
CA LEU A 72 -30.16 6.42 -20.33
C LEU A 72 -29.89 7.73 -19.58
N THR A 73 -30.92 8.27 -18.92
CA THR A 73 -30.83 9.54 -18.17
C THR A 73 -31.22 9.33 -16.71
N SER A 74 -30.26 9.49 -15.80
CA SER A 74 -30.47 9.41 -14.36
C SER A 74 -30.02 10.73 -13.69
N PRO A 75 -30.95 11.63 -13.33
CA PRO A 75 -30.60 12.94 -12.78
C PRO A 75 -30.12 12.89 -11.32
N SER A 76 -30.33 11.79 -10.60
CA SER A 76 -29.85 11.60 -9.23
C SER A 76 -29.74 10.11 -8.87
N THR A 77 -29.07 9.80 -7.77
CA THR A 77 -29.00 8.45 -7.19
C THR A 77 -30.37 7.91 -6.72
N ALA A 78 -31.34 8.80 -6.46
CA ALA A 78 -32.73 8.46 -6.13
C ALA A 78 -33.62 8.33 -7.38
N SER A 79 -33.04 8.38 -8.59
CA SER A 79 -33.75 8.23 -9.86
C SER A 79 -32.85 7.55 -10.89
N PRO A 80 -32.47 6.28 -10.68
CA PRO A 80 -31.70 5.50 -11.66
C PRO A 80 -32.53 5.28 -12.94
N ALA A 81 -31.85 4.95 -14.03
CA ALA A 81 -32.48 4.47 -15.26
C ALA A 81 -32.03 3.03 -15.54
N ARG A 82 -32.96 2.16 -15.97
CA ARG A 82 -32.70 0.76 -16.29
C ARG A 82 -33.49 0.28 -17.51
N VAL A 83 -32.78 -0.39 -18.42
CA VAL A 83 -33.35 -1.08 -19.58
C VAL A 83 -33.00 -2.56 -19.51
N LEU A 84 -34.01 -3.42 -19.65
CA LEU A 84 -33.91 -4.88 -19.71
C LEU A 84 -33.93 -5.34 -21.16
N VAL A 85 -33.07 -6.32 -21.48
CA VAL A 85 -32.94 -6.97 -22.78
C VAL A 85 -33.12 -8.48 -22.58
N PRO A 86 -34.27 -9.05 -23.00
CA PRO A 86 -34.59 -10.45 -22.72
C PRO A 86 -33.70 -11.40 -23.52
N LEU A 87 -33.32 -12.52 -22.90
CA LEU A 87 -32.57 -13.61 -23.54
C LEU A 87 -33.31 -14.96 -23.44
N PRO A 88 -33.02 -15.94 -24.32
CA PRO A 88 -33.52 -17.32 -24.17
C PRO A 88 -33.09 -17.95 -22.84
N ASP A 89 -33.95 -18.73 -22.19
CA ASP A 89 -33.73 -19.33 -20.85
C ASP A 89 -32.43 -20.14 -20.74
N GLU A 90 -32.00 -20.78 -21.82
CA GLU A 90 -30.76 -21.55 -21.94
C GLU A 90 -29.47 -20.69 -21.90
N SER A 91 -29.56 -19.37 -21.99
CA SER A 91 -28.45 -18.41 -22.08
C SER A 91 -27.69 -18.26 -20.75
N ARG A 92 -26.90 -19.28 -20.40
CA ARG A 92 -26.08 -19.32 -19.19
C ARG A 92 -24.74 -18.61 -19.37
N ASP A 93 -24.08 -18.94 -20.47
CA ASP A 93 -22.68 -18.62 -20.76
C ASP A 93 -22.63 -17.83 -22.06
N ILE A 94 -22.23 -16.55 -21.97
CA ILE A 94 -22.39 -15.54 -23.01
C ILE A 94 -21.20 -14.57 -23.05
N VAL A 95 -20.98 -13.94 -24.20
CA VAL A 95 -20.26 -12.67 -24.33
C VAL A 95 -21.31 -11.57 -24.48
N PHE A 96 -21.23 -10.52 -23.68
CA PHE A 96 -22.04 -9.30 -23.80
C PHE A 96 -21.11 -8.10 -23.97
N GLU A 97 -21.25 -7.37 -25.06
CA GLU A 97 -20.48 -6.18 -25.39
C GLU A 97 -21.38 -4.98 -25.73
N ALA A 98 -20.90 -3.77 -25.42
CA ALA A 98 -21.45 -2.51 -25.90
C ALA A 98 -20.39 -1.40 -25.84
N ASP A 99 -20.54 -0.38 -26.67
CA ASP A 99 -19.80 0.88 -26.53
C ASP A 99 -20.58 1.78 -25.55
N MET A 100 -19.94 2.21 -24.46
CA MET A 100 -20.52 3.12 -23.48
C MET A 100 -19.86 4.50 -23.56
N THR A 101 -20.66 5.57 -23.50
CA THR A 101 -20.19 6.97 -23.48
C THR A 101 -20.86 7.73 -22.34
N PHE A 102 -20.08 8.39 -21.47
CA PHE A 102 -20.65 9.36 -20.52
C PHE A 102 -20.95 10.68 -21.23
N VAL A 103 -22.16 11.21 -21.06
CA VAL A 103 -22.55 12.56 -21.52
C VAL A 103 -22.47 13.54 -20.35
N SER A 104 -22.93 13.12 -19.17
CA SER A 104 -22.79 13.87 -17.92
C SER A 104 -22.83 12.95 -16.69
N ALA A 105 -22.28 13.44 -15.59
CA ALA A 105 -22.40 12.84 -14.26
C ALA A 105 -22.59 13.96 -13.22
N VAL A 106 -23.34 13.70 -12.15
CA VAL A 106 -23.50 14.67 -11.04
C VAL A 106 -22.18 14.90 -10.30
N GLU A 107 -21.36 13.85 -10.22
CA GLU A 107 -20.03 13.80 -9.62
C GLU A 107 -19.30 12.58 -10.18
N ASP A 108 -17.96 12.53 -10.11
CA ASP A 108 -17.17 11.45 -10.72
C ASP A 108 -17.38 10.07 -10.07
N THR A 109 -17.98 10.01 -8.87
CA THR A 109 -18.36 8.76 -8.19
C THR A 109 -19.66 8.13 -8.73
N ARG A 110 -20.39 8.84 -9.62
CA ARG A 110 -21.57 8.31 -10.33
C ARG A 110 -21.15 7.37 -11.46
N TRP A 111 -22.04 6.45 -11.82
CA TRP A 111 -21.72 5.28 -12.63
C TRP A 111 -22.82 4.90 -13.62
N ALA A 112 -22.47 4.02 -14.54
CA ALA A 112 -23.37 3.26 -15.38
C ALA A 112 -22.85 1.81 -15.48
N SER A 113 -23.68 0.87 -15.94
CA SER A 113 -23.30 -0.55 -15.96
C SER A 113 -23.97 -1.37 -17.05
N LEU A 114 -23.29 -2.44 -17.46
CA LEU A 114 -23.89 -3.59 -18.13
C LEU A 114 -24.46 -4.54 -17.07
N MET A 115 -25.78 -4.77 -17.07
CA MET A 115 -26.46 -5.75 -16.20
C MET A 115 -26.46 -7.13 -16.87
N TYR A 116 -26.31 -8.20 -16.11
CA TYR A 116 -26.35 -9.58 -16.64
C TYR A 116 -26.81 -10.62 -15.62
N ARG A 117 -27.40 -11.71 -16.13
CA ARG A 117 -28.11 -12.73 -15.34
C ARG A 117 -29.19 -12.09 -14.47
N VAL A 118 -29.97 -11.17 -15.03
CA VAL A 118 -31.08 -10.52 -14.34
C VAL A 118 -32.20 -11.53 -14.09
N GLN A 119 -32.66 -11.62 -12.85
CA GLN A 119 -33.75 -12.51 -12.43
C GLN A 119 -35.08 -11.76 -12.40
N SER A 120 -36.18 -12.46 -12.69
CA SER A 120 -37.57 -11.99 -12.47
C SER A 120 -37.90 -10.61 -13.07
N GLU A 121 -37.25 -10.25 -14.18
CA GLU A 121 -37.30 -8.93 -14.84
C GLU A 121 -36.82 -7.72 -13.97
N ASP A 122 -36.31 -7.93 -12.76
CA ASP A 122 -35.92 -6.84 -11.85
C ASP A 122 -34.70 -7.16 -10.96
N TYR A 123 -34.85 -7.95 -9.89
CA TYR A 123 -33.79 -8.31 -8.93
C TYR A 123 -33.82 -9.82 -8.58
N PRO A 124 -32.68 -10.45 -8.22
CA PRO A 124 -31.31 -9.92 -8.24
C PRO A 124 -30.69 -9.86 -9.66
N TYR A 125 -29.52 -9.22 -9.77
CA TYR A 125 -28.65 -9.26 -10.95
C TYR A 125 -27.18 -9.02 -10.62
N TYR A 126 -26.30 -9.49 -11.51
CA TYR A 126 -24.93 -9.05 -11.57
C TYR A 126 -24.78 -7.83 -12.50
N GLN A 127 -23.72 -7.06 -12.28
CA GLN A 127 -23.41 -5.90 -13.11
C GLN A 127 -21.90 -5.65 -13.22
N PHE A 128 -21.51 -5.11 -14.38
CA PHE A 128 -20.20 -4.53 -14.64
C PHE A 128 -20.35 -3.01 -14.52
N ALA A 129 -20.15 -2.49 -13.31
CA ALA A 129 -20.35 -1.08 -13.00
C ALA A 129 -19.07 -0.28 -13.21
N VAL A 130 -19.20 0.87 -13.88
CA VAL A 130 -18.10 1.75 -14.26
C VAL A 130 -18.48 3.17 -13.85
N ARG A 131 -17.70 3.75 -12.94
CA ARG A 131 -17.81 5.16 -12.50
C ARG A 131 -17.23 6.07 -13.57
N ARG A 132 -17.51 7.38 -13.52
CA ARG A 132 -16.87 8.34 -14.42
C ARG A 132 -15.40 8.57 -14.02
N GLY A 133 -15.14 8.64 -12.72
CA GLY A 133 -13.79 8.64 -12.12
C GLY A 133 -13.19 7.23 -12.03
N THR A 134 -12.91 6.59 -13.16
CA THR A 134 -12.42 5.21 -13.20
C THR A 134 -11.02 4.97 -12.59
N THR A 135 -10.19 5.99 -12.32
CA THR A 135 -8.88 5.79 -11.67
C THR A 135 -8.94 5.50 -10.17
N ALA A 136 -10.08 5.76 -9.52
CA ALA A 136 -10.32 5.38 -8.13
C ALA A 136 -10.28 3.86 -7.96
N LEU A 137 -9.92 3.36 -6.77
CA LEU A 137 -9.81 1.93 -6.48
C LEU A 137 -11.12 1.12 -6.67
N ASN A 138 -12.26 1.80 -6.64
CA ASN A 138 -13.58 1.26 -6.96
C ASN A 138 -14.19 1.89 -8.24
N GLY A 139 -13.36 2.52 -9.08
CA GLY A 139 -13.76 3.12 -10.35
C GLY A 139 -14.48 2.12 -11.28
N VAL A 140 -14.19 0.84 -11.13
CA VAL A 140 -14.76 -0.27 -11.88
C VAL A 140 -15.07 -1.43 -10.91
N GLU A 141 -16.28 -1.99 -10.97
CA GLU A 141 -16.75 -3.03 -10.04
C GLU A 141 -17.45 -4.18 -10.76
N PHE A 142 -17.12 -5.41 -10.38
CA PHE A 142 -18.05 -6.53 -10.44
C PHE A 142 -18.89 -6.48 -9.18
N ALA A 143 -20.18 -6.20 -9.37
CA ALA A 143 -21.13 -6.03 -8.29
C ALA A 143 -22.38 -6.89 -8.51
N GLU A 144 -23.14 -7.05 -7.43
CA GLU A 144 -24.45 -7.68 -7.37
C GLU A 144 -25.45 -6.67 -6.78
N ARG A 145 -26.64 -6.60 -7.36
CA ARG A 145 -27.84 -6.15 -6.66
C ARG A 145 -28.54 -7.39 -6.15
N ASP A 146 -28.54 -7.59 -4.83
CA ASP A 146 -29.18 -8.76 -4.23
C ASP A 146 -30.72 -8.69 -4.31
N ALA A 147 -31.40 -9.74 -3.86
CA ALA A 147 -32.87 -9.82 -3.87
C ALA A 147 -33.55 -8.83 -2.88
N GLN A 148 -32.78 -7.96 -2.21
CA GLN A 148 -33.24 -6.86 -1.38
C GLN A 148 -32.76 -5.50 -1.93
N ASN A 149 -32.29 -5.44 -3.19
CA ASN A 149 -31.73 -4.27 -3.86
C ASN A 149 -30.49 -3.68 -3.15
N LYS A 150 -29.78 -4.47 -2.33
CA LYS A 150 -28.53 -4.03 -1.71
C LYS A 150 -27.39 -4.07 -2.73
N TRP A 151 -26.51 -3.07 -2.70
CA TRP A 151 -25.25 -3.10 -3.46
C TRP A 151 -24.24 -4.00 -2.73
N VAL A 152 -23.78 -5.06 -3.39
CA VAL A 152 -22.72 -5.95 -2.91
C VAL A 152 -21.60 -5.95 -3.96
N VAL A 153 -20.35 -5.86 -3.54
CA VAL A 153 -19.19 -5.79 -4.46
C VAL A 153 -18.23 -6.94 -4.17
N PRO A 154 -18.36 -8.08 -4.89
CA PRO A 154 -17.38 -9.16 -4.80
C PRO A 154 -15.97 -8.75 -5.25
N GLU A 155 -15.83 -7.87 -6.25
CA GLU A 155 -14.51 -7.45 -6.76
C GLU A 155 -14.53 -6.01 -7.29
N ALA A 156 -13.55 -5.20 -6.88
CA ALA A 156 -13.39 -3.80 -7.27
C ALA A 156 -12.00 -3.54 -7.87
N THR A 157 -11.90 -2.57 -8.79
CA THR A 157 -10.66 -2.15 -9.44
C THR A 157 -10.69 -0.69 -9.90
N PHE A 158 -9.50 -0.18 -10.20
CA PHE A 158 -9.29 1.03 -11.00
C PHE A 158 -9.07 0.67 -12.48
N PHE A 159 -9.24 1.66 -13.36
CA PHE A 159 -8.72 1.68 -14.72
C PHE A 159 -7.55 2.68 -14.83
N THR A 160 -6.79 2.63 -15.92
CA THR A 160 -5.56 3.45 -16.09
C THR A 160 -5.79 4.89 -16.54
N GLU A 161 -7.03 5.27 -16.86
CA GLU A 161 -7.46 6.66 -17.11
C GLU A 161 -8.88 6.85 -16.55
N ASN A 162 -9.32 8.11 -16.41
CA ASN A 162 -10.73 8.45 -16.13
C ASN A 162 -11.55 8.38 -17.42
N PHE A 163 -12.86 8.13 -17.31
CA PHE A 163 -13.75 8.16 -18.47
C PHE A 163 -14.06 9.61 -18.85
N GLU A 164 -13.62 10.02 -20.04
CA GLU A 164 -13.89 11.35 -20.58
C GLU A 164 -15.34 11.49 -21.05
N TYR A 165 -15.89 12.71 -20.97
CA TYR A 165 -17.22 12.98 -21.53
C TYR A 165 -17.18 12.94 -23.06
N ASN A 166 -18.20 12.33 -23.66
CA ASN A 166 -18.38 12.15 -25.11
C ASN A 166 -17.33 11.27 -25.81
N LYS A 167 -16.45 10.60 -25.05
CA LYS A 167 -15.51 9.57 -25.54
C LYS A 167 -16.15 8.18 -25.35
N PRO A 168 -16.27 7.34 -26.40
CA PRO A 168 -16.79 5.98 -26.28
C PRO A 168 -15.73 5.00 -25.77
N TYR A 169 -16.16 4.04 -24.95
CA TYR A 169 -15.35 2.97 -24.39
C TYR A 169 -16.02 1.61 -24.64
N ARG A 170 -15.28 0.65 -25.20
CA ARG A 170 -15.79 -0.71 -25.43
C ARG A 170 -15.82 -1.47 -24.11
N LEU A 171 -17.02 -1.69 -23.57
CA LEU A 171 -17.24 -2.59 -22.45
C LEU A 171 -17.53 -3.99 -22.95
N LYS A 172 -16.92 -5.00 -22.33
CA LYS A 172 -17.19 -6.42 -22.59
C LYS A 172 -17.23 -7.21 -21.29
N VAL A 173 -18.21 -8.11 -21.19
CA VAL A 173 -18.32 -9.14 -20.15
C VAL A 173 -18.32 -10.50 -20.85
N ILE A 174 -17.46 -11.42 -20.42
CA ILE A 174 -17.50 -12.84 -20.79
C ILE A 174 -17.92 -13.64 -19.56
N ILE A 175 -18.95 -14.46 -19.70
CA ILE A 175 -19.58 -15.23 -18.63
C ILE A 175 -19.47 -16.71 -18.98
N SER A 176 -18.94 -17.53 -18.07
CA SER A 176 -18.84 -18.99 -18.23
C SER A 176 -19.01 -19.67 -16.87
N LYS A 177 -20.04 -20.51 -16.71
CA LYS A 177 -20.37 -21.25 -15.48
C LYS A 177 -20.55 -20.31 -14.29
N ASN A 178 -19.63 -20.31 -13.32
CA ASN A 178 -19.65 -19.39 -12.15
C ASN A 178 -18.61 -18.25 -12.28
N ARG A 179 -18.03 -18.07 -13.48
CA ARG A 179 -16.89 -17.18 -13.72
C ARG A 179 -17.27 -16.03 -14.63
N VAL A 180 -16.63 -14.89 -14.39
CA VAL A 180 -16.79 -13.68 -15.20
C VAL A 180 -15.44 -13.03 -15.47
N GLN A 181 -15.25 -12.56 -16.71
CA GLN A 181 -14.19 -11.65 -17.09
C GLN A 181 -14.80 -10.35 -17.62
N GLN A 182 -14.32 -9.22 -17.12
CA GLN A 182 -14.78 -7.90 -17.53
C GLN A 182 -13.61 -7.14 -18.16
N PHE A 183 -13.88 -6.41 -19.26
CA PHE A 183 -12.87 -5.74 -20.07
C PHE A 183 -13.31 -4.31 -20.42
N ILE A 184 -12.33 -3.40 -20.49
CA ILE A 184 -12.49 -2.04 -21.03
C ILE A 184 -11.49 -1.88 -22.17
N ASN A 185 -11.95 -1.52 -23.38
CA ASN A 185 -11.11 -1.37 -24.57
C ASN A 185 -10.21 -2.61 -24.82
N ASN A 186 -10.79 -3.81 -24.66
CA ASN A 186 -10.13 -5.13 -24.69
C ASN A 186 -9.04 -5.40 -23.62
N LYS A 187 -8.72 -4.45 -22.74
CA LYS A 187 -7.90 -4.70 -21.54
C LYS A 187 -8.75 -5.39 -20.47
N LEU A 188 -8.32 -6.56 -19.99
CA LEU A 188 -8.95 -7.27 -18.87
C LEU A 188 -8.80 -6.42 -17.60
N VAL A 189 -9.89 -6.22 -16.86
CA VAL A 189 -9.92 -5.40 -15.62
C VAL A 189 -10.35 -6.20 -14.39
N ILE A 190 -11.27 -7.16 -14.53
CA ILE A 190 -11.73 -8.07 -13.46
C ILE A 190 -11.80 -9.50 -14.01
N ASN A 191 -11.40 -10.48 -13.20
CA ASN A 191 -11.25 -11.89 -13.60
C ASN A 191 -11.74 -12.83 -12.48
N SER A 192 -13.03 -12.76 -12.16
CA SER A 192 -13.61 -13.31 -10.93
C SER A 192 -14.18 -14.74 -11.08
N ASP A 193 -14.27 -15.47 -9.97
CA ASP A 193 -14.98 -16.75 -9.82
C ASP A 193 -16.16 -16.66 -8.82
N GLN A 194 -16.45 -15.46 -8.31
CA GLN A 194 -17.48 -15.23 -7.29
C GLN A 194 -18.91 -15.13 -7.86
N ALA A 195 -19.12 -15.34 -9.16
CA ALA A 195 -20.44 -15.25 -9.82
C ALA A 195 -21.28 -16.53 -9.65
N MET A 196 -21.44 -16.97 -8.40
CA MET A 196 -22.00 -18.29 -8.03
C MET A 196 -23.52 -18.32 -7.80
N ASN A 197 -24.13 -17.18 -7.47
CA ASN A 197 -25.52 -17.08 -6.99
C ASN A 197 -26.55 -17.22 -8.11
N MET A 198 -26.25 -16.72 -9.31
CA MET A 198 -27.14 -16.70 -10.48
C MET A 198 -26.46 -17.37 -11.68
N LYS A 199 -27.22 -18.18 -12.45
CA LYS A 199 -26.67 -19.09 -13.50
C LYS A 199 -27.06 -18.75 -14.94
N ASN A 200 -28.20 -18.10 -15.13
CA ASN A 200 -28.77 -17.61 -16.38
C ASN A 200 -29.61 -16.37 -16.05
N GLY A 201 -30.28 -15.79 -17.04
CA GLY A 201 -31.15 -14.63 -16.91
C GLY A 201 -30.79 -13.54 -17.91
N ASP A 202 -31.61 -12.50 -17.95
CA ASP A 202 -31.53 -11.45 -18.96
C ASP A 202 -30.27 -10.58 -18.82
N VAL A 203 -30.05 -9.71 -19.81
CA VAL A 203 -29.02 -8.66 -19.74
C VAL A 203 -29.68 -7.28 -19.80
N GLY A 204 -28.89 -6.21 -19.66
CA GLY A 204 -29.43 -4.86 -19.71
C GLY A 204 -28.42 -3.75 -19.46
N PHE A 205 -28.95 -2.55 -19.30
CA PHE A 205 -28.20 -1.31 -19.13
C PHE A 205 -28.73 -0.53 -17.93
N GLN A 206 -27.84 0.09 -17.16
CA GLN A 206 -28.23 0.95 -16.03
C GLN A 206 -27.38 2.22 -15.95
N ALA A 207 -27.98 3.31 -15.45
CA ALA A 207 -27.32 4.57 -15.10
C ALA A 207 -27.79 5.05 -13.71
N SER A 208 -26.89 5.70 -12.95
CA SER A 208 -27.18 6.20 -11.59
C SER A 208 -26.46 7.51 -11.31
N GLY A 209 -27.20 8.62 -11.32
CA GLY A 209 -26.67 9.99 -11.25
C GLY A 209 -25.83 10.39 -12.47
N SER A 210 -26.12 9.80 -13.64
CA SER A 210 -25.39 9.97 -14.88
C SER A 210 -26.33 9.97 -16.09
N THR A 211 -25.90 10.64 -17.17
CA THR A 211 -26.48 10.48 -18.51
C THR A 211 -25.45 9.77 -19.38
N VAL A 212 -25.85 8.66 -19.99
CA VAL A 212 -24.96 7.81 -20.80
C VAL A 212 -25.60 7.38 -22.11
N LEU A 213 -24.77 7.07 -23.10
CA LEU A 213 -25.16 6.48 -24.37
C LEU A 213 -24.56 5.07 -24.49
N PHE A 214 -25.36 4.13 -24.98
CA PHE A 214 -24.96 2.79 -25.37
C PHE A 214 -25.16 2.57 -26.87
N ASP A 215 -24.22 1.88 -27.50
CA ASP A 215 -24.09 1.71 -28.95
C ASP A 215 -23.37 0.39 -29.27
N ASN A 216 -23.42 -0.09 -30.51
CA ASN A 216 -22.75 -1.31 -31.01
C ASN A 216 -22.92 -2.53 -30.08
N VAL A 217 -24.16 -2.76 -29.64
CA VAL A 217 -24.53 -3.81 -28.68
C VAL A 217 -24.46 -5.17 -29.35
N LYS A 218 -23.79 -6.14 -28.71
CA LYS A 218 -23.75 -7.53 -29.15
C LYS A 218 -23.80 -8.49 -27.97
N VAL A 219 -24.67 -9.50 -28.06
CA VAL A 219 -24.72 -10.64 -27.14
C VAL A 219 -24.59 -11.91 -27.97
N SER A 220 -23.67 -12.80 -27.61
CA SER A 220 -23.51 -14.11 -28.24
C SER A 220 -23.27 -15.21 -27.22
N THR A 221 -23.58 -16.46 -27.57
CA THR A 221 -23.27 -17.63 -26.74
C THR A 221 -21.76 -17.86 -26.60
N PHE A 222 -21.32 -18.32 -25.43
CA PHE A 222 -19.93 -18.65 -25.14
C PHE A 222 -19.81 -20.13 -24.69
N ASP A 223 -19.21 -20.96 -25.54
CA ASP A 223 -19.13 -22.42 -25.40
C ASP A 223 -17.85 -22.92 -24.72
N GLN A 224 -16.94 -22.00 -24.37
CA GLN A 224 -15.60 -22.30 -23.89
C GLN A 224 -15.48 -22.18 -22.36
N ASP A 225 -14.56 -22.95 -21.79
CA ASP A 225 -14.09 -22.70 -20.43
C ASP A 225 -13.21 -21.44 -20.44
N LEU A 226 -13.51 -20.51 -19.53
CA LEU A 226 -12.62 -19.38 -19.27
C LEU A 226 -11.25 -19.88 -18.78
N PRO A 227 -10.14 -19.19 -19.11
CA PRO A 227 -8.83 -19.48 -18.51
C PRO A 227 -8.92 -19.51 -16.98
N PRO A 228 -8.03 -20.26 -16.27
CA PRO A 228 -7.98 -20.23 -14.81
C PRO A 228 -7.98 -18.80 -14.25
N VAL A 229 -8.58 -18.60 -13.06
CA VAL A 229 -8.37 -17.34 -12.32
C VAL A 229 -6.87 -17.17 -12.15
N ASP A 230 -6.34 -16.03 -12.58
CA ASP A 230 -4.90 -15.84 -12.52
C ASP A 230 -4.43 -15.86 -11.06
N ASN A 231 -3.47 -16.73 -10.78
CA ASN A 231 -2.76 -16.74 -9.51
C ASN A 231 -1.58 -15.79 -9.69
N SER A 232 -1.87 -14.50 -9.49
CA SER A 232 -1.08 -13.29 -9.78
C SER A 232 0.32 -13.20 -9.16
N GLY A 233 0.88 -14.29 -8.66
CA GLY A 233 2.07 -14.33 -7.82
C GLY A 233 1.80 -14.03 -6.35
N ALA A 234 0.63 -13.49 -6.00
CA ALA A 234 0.23 -13.05 -4.65
C ALA A 234 0.65 -14.04 -3.54
N PHE A 235 1.73 -13.70 -2.83
CA PHE A 235 2.24 -14.48 -1.71
C PHE A 235 2.61 -13.57 -0.54
N LEU A 236 2.37 -14.05 0.67
CA LEU A 236 2.73 -13.40 1.93
C LEU A 236 3.69 -14.35 2.65
N PRO A 237 5.02 -14.07 2.63
CA PRO A 237 5.99 -14.85 3.38
C PRO A 237 5.60 -15.02 4.86
N GLU A 238 5.84 -16.22 5.41
CA GLU A 238 5.71 -16.44 6.85
C GLU A 238 6.75 -15.62 7.62
N GLU A 239 6.34 -15.06 8.75
CA GLU A 239 7.22 -14.34 9.65
C GLU A 239 7.75 -15.23 10.77
N VAL A 240 8.91 -14.85 11.32
CA VAL A 240 9.44 -15.42 12.55
C VAL A 240 8.42 -15.22 13.67
N LYS A 241 8.07 -16.29 14.38
CA LYS A 241 7.15 -16.21 15.53
C LYS A 241 7.81 -15.44 16.66
N THR A 242 7.23 -14.29 17.00
CA THR A 242 7.69 -13.40 18.07
C THR A 242 6.49 -12.82 18.80
N ASN A 243 6.76 -12.29 20.00
CA ASN A 243 5.80 -11.55 20.81
C ASN A 243 5.96 -10.01 20.69
N ILE A 244 6.91 -9.54 19.87
CA ILE A 244 7.10 -8.14 19.53
C ILE A 244 6.04 -7.70 18.51
N ILE A 245 5.40 -6.58 18.78
CA ILE A 245 4.54 -5.85 17.86
C ILE A 245 5.42 -4.99 16.95
N ASN A 246 5.15 -5.00 15.64
CA ASN A 246 6.02 -4.39 14.62
C ASN A 246 7.47 -4.89 14.68
N ALA A 247 7.62 -6.21 14.86
CA ALA A 247 8.92 -6.86 14.74
C ALA A 247 9.53 -6.63 13.35
N PRO A 248 10.86 -6.39 13.26
CA PRO A 248 11.55 -6.26 11.98
C PRO A 248 11.35 -7.47 11.07
N THR A 249 11.08 -7.20 9.80
CA THR A 249 11.09 -8.18 8.71
C THR A 249 12.48 -8.82 8.61
N LEU A 250 12.58 -10.14 8.73
CA LEU A 250 13.88 -10.82 8.65
C LEU A 250 14.31 -11.04 7.19
N ILE A 251 15.47 -10.50 6.81
CA ILE A 251 16.00 -10.49 5.46
C ILE A 251 17.31 -11.28 5.41
N GLY A 252 17.36 -12.34 4.62
CA GLY A 252 18.60 -13.09 4.37
C GLY A 252 19.55 -12.30 3.48
N SER A 253 20.82 -12.13 3.87
CA SER A 253 21.81 -11.36 3.10
C SER A 253 22.35 -12.09 1.85
N SER A 254 21.87 -13.30 1.58
CA SER A 254 22.23 -14.12 0.42
C SER A 254 21.22 -15.26 0.25
N LEU A 255 21.25 -15.93 -0.91
CA LEU A 255 20.51 -17.18 -1.15
C LEU A 255 20.81 -18.27 -0.10
N SER A 256 22.06 -18.36 0.39
CA SER A 256 22.43 -19.34 1.41
C SER A 256 21.89 -18.99 2.79
N ALA A 257 21.87 -17.70 3.17
CA ALA A 257 21.24 -17.27 4.42
C ALA A 257 19.73 -17.52 4.40
N ALA A 258 19.04 -17.23 3.29
CA ALA A 258 17.60 -17.38 3.18
C ALA A 258 17.11 -18.85 3.12
N ALA A 259 17.98 -19.81 2.79
CA ALA A 259 17.59 -21.21 2.59
C ALA A 259 17.19 -21.95 3.87
N ASP A 260 17.83 -21.63 5.00
CA ASP A 260 17.73 -22.41 6.25
C ASP A 260 16.79 -21.78 7.31
N ALA A 261 16.06 -20.71 6.97
CA ALA A 261 15.20 -19.98 7.92
C ALA A 261 13.99 -19.29 7.28
N ASN A 262 12.98 -18.96 8.11
CA ASN A 262 11.82 -18.16 7.73
C ASN A 262 12.19 -16.67 7.54
N THR A 263 13.02 -16.37 6.53
CA THR A 263 13.28 -15.00 6.06
C THR A 263 12.21 -14.61 5.04
N ALA A 264 11.59 -13.43 5.18
CA ALA A 264 10.56 -12.97 4.25
C ALA A 264 11.13 -12.50 2.90
N SER A 265 12.36 -11.99 2.93
CA SER A 265 13.02 -11.39 1.77
C SER A 265 14.49 -11.83 1.69
N VAL A 266 15.08 -11.74 0.51
CA VAL A 266 16.47 -12.16 0.27
C VAL A 266 17.23 -11.15 -0.58
N LEU A 267 18.40 -10.73 -0.09
CA LEU A 267 19.32 -9.85 -0.79
C LEU A 267 20.11 -10.65 -1.84
N LEU A 268 20.10 -10.15 -3.08
CA LEU A 268 20.82 -10.69 -4.22
C LEU A 268 21.76 -9.60 -4.74
N ASP A 269 23.06 -9.72 -4.46
CA ASP A 269 24.08 -8.87 -5.09
C ASP A 269 24.17 -9.20 -6.58
N VAL A 270 23.82 -8.25 -7.45
CA VAL A 270 23.77 -8.44 -8.91
C VAL A 270 24.98 -7.77 -9.56
N GLU A 271 25.72 -8.55 -10.33
CA GLU A 271 26.91 -8.12 -11.06
C GLU A 271 26.96 -8.74 -12.47
N ARG A 272 27.78 -8.18 -13.36
CA ARG A 272 28.08 -8.77 -14.67
C ARG A 272 29.32 -9.66 -14.58
N ASN A 273 29.18 -10.95 -14.88
CA ASN A 273 30.31 -11.88 -14.84
C ASN A 273 31.28 -11.69 -16.03
N ALA A 274 32.42 -12.39 -16.00
CA ALA A 274 33.45 -12.31 -17.05
C ALA A 274 33.02 -12.84 -18.43
N ALA A 275 31.90 -13.55 -18.54
CA ALA A 275 31.27 -13.95 -19.81
C ALA A 275 30.24 -12.92 -20.32
N GLY A 276 29.97 -11.86 -19.55
CA GLY A 276 29.05 -10.79 -19.90
C GLY A 276 27.63 -10.94 -19.35
N HIS A 277 27.30 -12.02 -18.64
CA HIS A 277 25.93 -12.29 -18.16
C HIS A 277 25.69 -11.74 -16.74
N LEU A 278 24.45 -11.34 -16.44
CA LEU A 278 24.01 -11.03 -15.06
C LEU A 278 24.03 -12.27 -14.17
N VAL A 279 24.69 -12.15 -13.02
CA VAL A 279 24.75 -13.17 -11.98
C VAL A 279 24.50 -12.59 -10.59
N THR A 280 24.16 -13.46 -9.64
CA THR A 280 24.25 -13.21 -8.21
C THR A 280 24.88 -14.40 -7.52
N SER A 281 25.89 -14.17 -6.66
CA SER A 281 26.66 -15.24 -6.00
C SER A 281 27.24 -16.29 -6.99
N GLY A 282 27.58 -15.87 -8.21
CA GLY A 282 28.04 -16.75 -9.30
C GLY A 282 26.94 -17.53 -10.05
N LEU A 283 25.67 -17.45 -9.61
CA LEU A 283 24.52 -18.09 -10.26
C LEU A 283 23.86 -17.14 -11.27
N PRO A 284 23.36 -17.59 -12.44
CA PRO A 284 22.59 -16.73 -13.35
C PRO A 284 21.40 -16.08 -12.64
N LEU A 285 21.19 -14.77 -12.87
CA LEU A 285 20.14 -14.01 -12.18
C LEU A 285 18.74 -14.59 -12.38
N SER A 286 18.43 -15.08 -13.59
CA SER A 286 17.16 -15.73 -13.90
C SER A 286 16.92 -17.02 -13.11
N GLU A 287 17.97 -17.81 -12.84
CA GLU A 287 17.88 -19.02 -12.01
C GLU A 287 17.74 -18.68 -10.52
N ALA A 288 18.41 -17.62 -10.06
CA ALA A 288 18.27 -17.10 -8.70
C ALA A 288 16.82 -16.64 -8.43
N LEU A 289 16.25 -15.84 -9.34
CA LEU A 289 14.85 -15.40 -9.29
C LEU A 289 13.88 -16.60 -9.31
N ALA A 290 14.10 -17.58 -10.19
CA ALA A 290 13.26 -18.78 -10.24
C ALA A 290 13.30 -19.63 -8.95
N LYS A 291 14.42 -19.64 -8.22
CA LYS A 291 14.55 -20.37 -6.94
C LYS A 291 13.74 -19.74 -5.80
N VAL A 292 13.63 -18.41 -5.77
CA VAL A 292 13.00 -17.63 -4.69
C VAL A 292 11.54 -17.24 -4.97
N LYS A 293 11.11 -17.30 -6.23
CA LYS A 293 9.75 -16.95 -6.69
C LYS A 293 8.67 -17.59 -5.81
N ASN A 294 7.75 -16.75 -5.34
CA ASN A 294 6.64 -17.09 -4.43
C ASN A 294 7.06 -17.71 -3.07
N LYS A 295 8.31 -17.53 -2.63
CA LYS A 295 8.84 -17.96 -1.32
C LYS A 295 9.45 -16.80 -0.53
N HIS A 296 10.32 -16.03 -1.16
CA HIS A 296 10.95 -14.84 -0.59
C HIS A 296 10.84 -13.67 -1.57
N ILE A 297 10.71 -12.46 -1.06
CA ILE A 297 10.74 -11.23 -1.86
C ILE A 297 12.21 -10.96 -2.27
N PRO A 298 12.58 -10.94 -3.56
CA PRO A 298 13.95 -10.65 -3.98
C PRO A 298 14.25 -9.16 -3.87
N ILE A 299 15.39 -8.85 -3.26
CA ILE A 299 15.96 -7.50 -3.15
C ILE A 299 17.24 -7.49 -3.98
N LEU A 300 17.19 -6.91 -5.19
CA LEU A 300 18.33 -6.83 -6.09
C LEU A 300 19.22 -5.65 -5.71
N LYS A 301 20.44 -5.93 -5.27
CA LYS A 301 21.46 -4.92 -4.98
C LYS A 301 22.35 -4.70 -6.19
N ILE A 302 22.32 -3.47 -6.73
CA ILE A 302 22.96 -3.11 -8.00
C ILE A 302 23.79 -1.84 -7.80
N GLU A 303 25.11 -1.96 -7.79
CA GLU A 303 26.04 -0.82 -7.68
C GLU A 303 26.66 -0.44 -9.04
N GLN A 304 26.58 -1.32 -10.04
CA GLN A 304 27.12 -1.10 -11.38
C GLN A 304 26.08 -0.41 -12.28
N ARG A 305 26.42 0.78 -12.80
CA ARG A 305 25.65 1.46 -13.87
C ARG A 305 25.78 0.69 -15.20
N GLY A 306 24.77 0.78 -16.06
CA GLY A 306 24.73 0.10 -17.36
C GLY A 306 24.26 -1.35 -17.29
N LEU A 307 23.48 -1.69 -16.26
CA LEU A 307 22.80 -2.99 -16.08
C LEU A 307 21.26 -2.84 -16.07
N GLU A 308 20.74 -1.62 -16.11
CA GLU A 308 19.37 -1.26 -15.73
C GLU A 308 18.33 -1.90 -16.66
N GLU A 309 18.51 -1.75 -17.99
CA GLU A 309 17.63 -2.36 -18.99
C GLU A 309 17.72 -3.90 -18.99
N GLU A 310 18.89 -4.48 -18.75
CA GLU A 310 19.13 -5.93 -18.76
C GLU A 310 18.55 -6.62 -17.51
N VAL A 311 18.59 -5.93 -16.36
CA VAL A 311 17.88 -6.35 -15.15
C VAL A 311 16.37 -6.33 -15.39
N VAL A 312 15.83 -5.24 -15.94
CA VAL A 312 14.39 -5.14 -16.26
C VAL A 312 13.97 -6.19 -17.29
N HIS A 313 14.80 -6.49 -18.29
CA HIS A 313 14.57 -7.57 -19.23
C HIS A 313 14.50 -8.93 -18.52
N THR A 314 15.47 -9.24 -17.66
CA THR A 314 15.51 -10.49 -16.87
C THR A 314 14.32 -10.63 -15.91
N LEU A 315 13.89 -9.51 -15.29
CA LEU A 315 12.71 -9.46 -14.43
C LEU A 315 11.42 -9.75 -15.22
N ASN A 316 11.28 -9.19 -16.42
CA ASN A 316 10.15 -9.46 -17.31
C ASN A 316 10.13 -10.91 -17.84
N GLU A 317 11.27 -11.44 -18.30
CA GLU A 317 11.40 -12.83 -18.76
C GLU A 317 11.03 -13.85 -17.68
N THR A 318 11.48 -13.60 -16.43
CA THR A 318 11.15 -14.48 -15.28
C THR A 318 9.76 -14.22 -14.69
N GLN A 319 9.04 -13.20 -15.16
CA GLN A 319 7.81 -12.67 -14.58
C GLN A 319 7.97 -12.42 -13.07
N SER A 320 9.02 -11.70 -12.70
CA SER A 320 9.37 -11.33 -11.32
C SER A 320 8.95 -9.88 -11.09
N THR A 321 7.69 -9.64 -10.74
CA THR A 321 7.13 -8.29 -10.54
C THR A 321 7.28 -7.77 -9.11
N ASP A 322 7.12 -8.64 -8.12
CA ASP A 322 7.14 -8.29 -6.70
C ASP A 322 8.59 -8.19 -6.17
N VAL A 323 9.32 -7.15 -6.57
CA VAL A 323 10.77 -7.02 -6.32
C VAL A 323 11.17 -5.67 -5.71
N HIS A 324 12.32 -5.66 -5.02
CA HIS A 324 12.99 -4.44 -4.60
C HIS A 324 14.29 -4.22 -5.36
N ILE A 325 14.63 -2.96 -5.59
CA ILE A 325 15.87 -2.50 -6.22
C ILE A 325 16.61 -1.60 -5.24
N VAL A 326 17.82 -1.98 -4.87
CA VAL A 326 18.64 -1.23 -3.89
C VAL A 326 20.03 -0.89 -4.42
N SER A 327 20.49 0.31 -4.12
CA SER A 327 21.80 0.81 -4.56
C SER A 327 22.30 1.91 -3.63
N SER A 328 23.62 2.10 -3.53
CA SER A 328 24.19 3.33 -2.97
C SER A 328 24.08 4.52 -3.93
N ASN A 329 23.72 4.27 -5.19
CA ASN A 329 23.62 5.25 -6.26
C ASN A 329 22.14 5.46 -6.67
N PRO A 330 21.50 6.59 -6.31
CA PRO A 330 20.06 6.81 -6.54
C PRO A 330 19.67 6.80 -8.02
N ASP A 331 20.58 7.13 -8.93
CA ASP A 331 20.34 7.09 -10.37
C ASP A 331 19.92 5.69 -10.87
N ILE A 332 20.53 4.62 -10.32
CA ILE A 332 20.23 3.22 -10.69
C ILE A 332 18.81 2.86 -10.23
N VAL A 333 18.47 3.21 -8.99
CA VAL A 333 17.15 2.95 -8.41
C VAL A 333 16.08 3.69 -9.20
N LYS A 334 16.30 4.98 -9.50
CA LYS A 334 15.37 5.78 -10.28
C LYS A 334 15.19 5.28 -11.70
N ALA A 335 16.27 4.89 -12.39
CA ALA A 335 16.21 4.36 -13.74
C ALA A 335 15.40 3.05 -13.80
N ILE A 336 15.71 2.08 -12.94
CA ILE A 336 15.03 0.77 -12.94
C ILE A 336 13.56 0.90 -12.52
N THR A 337 13.25 1.69 -11.49
CA THR A 337 11.84 1.92 -11.07
C THR A 337 11.04 2.74 -12.10
N THR A 338 11.68 3.58 -12.92
CA THR A 338 11.03 4.25 -14.06
C THR A 338 10.75 3.27 -15.20
N LEU A 339 11.68 2.36 -15.49
CA LEU A 339 11.50 1.29 -16.48
C LEU A 339 10.52 0.21 -16.03
N MET A 340 10.33 0.03 -14.72
CA MET A 340 9.46 -0.97 -14.12
C MET A 340 8.75 -0.42 -12.87
N PRO A 341 7.62 0.31 -13.02
CA PRO A 341 6.95 1.00 -11.91
C PRO A 341 6.35 0.11 -10.81
N THR A 342 6.34 -1.21 -10.96
CA THR A 342 5.97 -2.16 -9.89
C THR A 342 7.14 -2.58 -9.00
N ALA A 343 8.38 -2.32 -9.43
CA ALA A 343 9.57 -2.53 -8.62
C ALA A 343 9.74 -1.39 -7.61
N ARG A 344 10.15 -1.71 -6.37
CA ARG A 344 10.24 -0.74 -5.27
C ARG A 344 11.68 -0.31 -5.02
N GLY A 345 11.94 0.99 -4.92
CA GLY A 345 13.28 1.51 -4.65
C GLY A 345 13.69 1.51 -3.17
N GLY A 346 14.98 1.32 -2.92
CA GLY A 346 15.63 1.58 -1.63
C GLY A 346 17.07 2.11 -1.77
N ILE A 347 17.49 3.01 -0.88
CA ILE A 347 18.81 3.67 -0.92
C ILE A 347 19.73 3.11 0.16
N ILE A 348 20.93 2.69 -0.24
CA ILE A 348 21.97 2.18 0.68
C ILE A 348 22.82 3.34 1.18
N TYR A 349 22.76 3.61 2.48
CA TYR A 349 23.55 4.66 3.10
C TYR A 349 24.97 4.15 3.43
N THR A 350 25.98 4.80 2.86
CA THR A 350 27.39 4.32 2.90
C THR A 350 28.31 5.10 3.85
N LYS A 351 27.88 6.27 4.36
CA LYS A 351 28.69 7.03 5.32
C LYS A 351 28.73 6.34 6.69
N GLN A 352 29.74 6.66 7.49
CA GLN A 352 30.00 6.02 8.79
C GLN A 352 29.47 6.83 9.99
N SER A 353 28.60 7.81 9.75
CA SER A 353 27.91 8.61 10.76
C SER A 353 26.73 9.38 10.14
N PHE A 354 25.90 9.98 10.99
CA PHE A 354 24.92 11.00 10.61
C PHE A 354 25.23 12.34 11.28
N ASN A 355 24.90 13.42 10.60
CA ASN A 355 24.49 14.68 11.22
C ASN A 355 23.12 15.09 10.65
N LYS A 356 22.52 16.19 11.13
CA LYS A 356 21.18 16.63 10.67
C LYS A 356 21.12 16.85 9.15
N HIS A 357 22.14 17.45 8.54
CA HIS A 357 22.16 17.63 7.09
C HIS A 357 22.18 16.29 6.34
N ASP A 358 22.94 15.29 6.80
CA ASP A 358 22.93 13.95 6.19
C ASP A 358 21.56 13.27 6.25
N LEU A 359 20.82 13.43 7.36
CA LEU A 359 19.46 12.88 7.52
C LEU A 359 18.45 13.60 6.60
N ASN A 360 18.49 14.93 6.52
CA ASN A 360 17.69 15.68 5.54
C ASN A 360 17.99 15.25 4.10
N GLN A 361 19.27 15.11 3.74
CA GLN A 361 19.67 14.67 2.40
C GLN A 361 19.26 13.22 2.10
N LEU A 362 19.30 12.31 3.09
CA LEU A 362 18.85 10.93 2.90
C LEU A 362 17.35 10.86 2.57
N VAL A 363 16.50 11.58 3.31
CA VAL A 363 15.05 11.63 3.05
C VAL A 363 14.75 12.13 1.63
N ARG A 364 15.35 13.26 1.24
CA ARG A 364 15.21 13.81 -0.13
C ARG A 364 15.68 12.83 -1.20
N THR A 365 16.81 12.16 -0.95
CA THR A 365 17.41 11.18 -1.87
C THR A 365 16.47 9.99 -2.08
N VAL A 366 15.86 9.47 -1.01
CA VAL A 366 14.90 8.36 -1.06
C VAL A 366 13.68 8.74 -1.90
N HIS A 367 12.97 9.82 -1.54
CA HIS A 367 11.73 10.18 -2.24
C HIS A 367 11.97 10.56 -3.70
N SER A 368 13.02 11.34 -3.97
CA SER A 368 13.34 11.82 -5.33
C SER A 368 13.91 10.75 -6.26
N SER A 369 14.29 9.57 -5.75
CA SER A 369 14.72 8.41 -6.54
C SER A 369 13.64 7.34 -6.73
N ASN A 370 12.37 7.66 -6.44
CA ASN A 370 11.24 6.71 -6.41
C ASN A 370 11.45 5.55 -5.40
N ALA A 371 12.19 5.81 -4.31
CA ALA A 371 12.40 4.85 -3.24
C ALA A 371 11.47 5.13 -2.03
N LYS A 372 11.24 4.11 -1.21
CA LYS A 372 10.55 4.22 0.09
C LYS A 372 11.40 3.75 1.27
N VAL A 373 12.55 3.13 1.01
CA VAL A 373 13.37 2.44 2.02
C VAL A 373 14.79 3.02 2.09
N ALA A 374 15.35 3.13 3.29
CA ALA A 374 16.76 3.37 3.53
C ALA A 374 17.42 2.13 4.17
N LEU A 375 18.48 1.61 3.55
CA LEU A 375 19.30 0.52 4.08
C LEU A 375 20.49 1.15 4.81
N ILE A 376 20.58 0.95 6.12
CA ILE A 376 21.51 1.68 7.00
C ILE A 376 22.35 0.70 7.85
N PRO A 377 23.68 0.89 7.98
CA PRO A 377 24.50 0.08 8.87
C PRO A 377 24.07 0.18 10.34
N GLN A 378 23.92 -0.97 11.02
CA GLN A 378 23.62 -1.08 12.46
C GLN A 378 24.38 -0.07 13.33
N LYS A 379 25.69 0.04 13.12
CA LYS A 379 26.61 0.83 13.95
C LYS A 379 26.36 2.34 13.96
N ILE A 380 25.45 2.84 13.12
CA ILE A 380 25.08 4.26 13.06
C ILE A 380 23.57 4.49 13.22
N LEU A 381 22.80 3.43 13.47
CA LEU A 381 21.38 3.52 13.75
C LEU A 381 21.15 3.87 15.22
N THR A 382 20.17 4.72 15.45
CA THR A 382 19.65 5.08 16.78
C THR A 382 18.13 5.16 16.72
N VAL A 383 17.46 5.12 17.88
CA VAL A 383 16.00 5.29 17.99
C VAL A 383 15.56 6.61 17.33
N GLU A 384 16.31 7.68 17.59
CA GLU A 384 16.05 9.02 17.05
C GLU A 384 16.25 9.09 15.53
N THR A 385 17.22 8.34 14.98
CA THR A 385 17.46 8.25 13.53
C THR A 385 16.32 7.52 12.82
N VAL A 386 15.85 6.40 13.37
CA VAL A 386 14.73 5.64 12.78
C VAL A 386 13.45 6.45 12.88
N HIS A 387 13.16 7.04 14.04
CA HIS A 387 12.03 7.92 14.24
C HIS A 387 12.01 9.13 13.27
N TYR A 388 13.15 9.77 13.05
CA TYR A 388 13.29 10.88 12.09
C TYR A 388 12.93 10.48 10.65
N LEU A 389 13.24 9.24 10.26
CA LEU A 389 12.96 8.70 8.92
C LEU A 389 11.50 8.22 8.79
N HIS A 390 10.99 7.50 9.79
CA HIS A 390 9.60 7.03 9.84
C HIS A 390 8.59 8.18 9.78
N THR A 391 8.81 9.24 10.55
CA THR A 391 7.95 10.45 10.54
C THR A 391 7.88 11.14 9.17
N ARG A 392 8.85 10.88 8.29
CA ARG A 392 8.96 11.40 6.91
C ARG A 392 8.70 10.33 5.85
N MET A 393 7.95 9.28 6.21
CA MET A 393 7.52 8.18 5.32
C MET A 393 8.66 7.38 4.67
N VAL A 394 9.81 7.25 5.35
CA VAL A 394 10.94 6.40 4.93
C VAL A 394 11.06 5.19 5.85
N ALA A 395 10.85 3.99 5.33
CA ALA A 395 11.12 2.74 6.04
C ALA A 395 12.64 2.52 6.20
N VAL A 396 13.06 1.85 7.26
CA VAL A 396 14.47 1.63 7.59
C VAL A 396 14.79 0.14 7.69
N TRP A 397 15.80 -0.31 6.95
CA TRP A 397 16.34 -1.67 7.04
C TRP A 397 17.76 -1.65 7.61
N GLY A 398 17.94 -2.28 8.77
CA GLY A 398 19.22 -2.36 9.46
C GLY A 398 20.13 -3.44 8.89
N MET A 399 21.36 -3.07 8.49
CA MET A 399 22.38 -4.01 8.01
C MET A 399 23.35 -4.37 9.14
N GLY A 400 23.37 -5.64 9.59
CA GLY A 400 24.38 -6.10 10.55
C GLY A 400 24.03 -7.25 11.51
N ALA A 401 22.79 -7.77 11.51
CA ALA A 401 22.26 -8.72 12.52
C ALA A 401 22.86 -10.15 12.51
N GLY A 402 24.17 -10.30 12.25
CA GLY A 402 24.87 -11.58 12.16
C GLY A 402 25.16 -12.28 13.50
N THR A 403 24.91 -11.58 14.62
CA THR A 403 24.92 -12.14 15.97
C THR A 403 23.63 -11.78 16.70
N GLU A 404 23.31 -12.51 17.75
CA GLU A 404 22.08 -12.32 18.51
C GLU A 404 22.03 -10.93 19.19
N ASN A 405 23.14 -10.50 19.82
CA ASN A 405 23.26 -9.13 20.35
C ASN A 405 23.04 -8.06 19.25
N ALA A 406 23.57 -8.27 18.04
CA ALA A 406 23.39 -7.34 16.92
C ALA A 406 21.93 -7.32 16.40
N ALA A 407 21.21 -8.44 16.50
CA ALA A 407 19.77 -8.47 16.25
C ALA A 407 19.00 -7.72 17.35
N HIS A 408 19.35 -7.89 18.63
CA HIS A 408 18.76 -7.11 19.73
C HIS A 408 19.00 -5.60 19.58
N GLU A 409 20.23 -5.17 19.26
CA GLU A 409 20.53 -3.75 18.96
C GLU A 409 19.60 -3.20 17.87
N LEU A 410 19.44 -3.93 16.76
CA LEU A 410 18.56 -3.50 15.67
C LEU A 410 17.07 -3.50 16.06
N ILE A 411 16.59 -4.54 16.76
CA ILE A 411 15.21 -4.61 17.28
C ILE A 411 14.89 -3.38 18.14
N HIS A 412 15.80 -2.97 19.03
CA HIS A 412 15.57 -1.80 19.89
C HIS A 412 15.75 -0.44 19.17
N THR A 413 16.47 -0.39 18.04
CA THR A 413 16.41 0.78 17.14
C THR A 413 15.12 0.87 16.32
N GLY A 414 14.25 -0.14 16.32
CA GLY A 414 12.89 -0.05 15.75
C GLY A 414 12.81 -0.15 14.23
N VAL A 415 13.82 -0.71 13.58
CA VAL A 415 13.85 -0.87 12.11
C VAL A 415 12.74 -1.78 11.58
N ASP A 416 12.23 -1.50 10.38
CA ASP A 416 11.20 -2.29 9.70
C ASP A 416 11.72 -3.64 9.16
N GLY A 417 13.05 -3.78 9.07
CA GLY A 417 13.70 -4.99 8.61
C GLY A 417 15.16 -5.12 9.06
N MET A 418 15.64 -6.36 9.17
CA MET A 418 17.01 -6.70 9.55
C MET A 418 17.65 -7.57 8.48
N ILE A 419 18.74 -7.08 7.88
CA ILE A 419 19.56 -7.80 6.90
C ILE A 419 20.67 -8.54 7.67
N THR A 420 20.68 -9.87 7.54
CA THR A 420 21.59 -10.76 8.27
C THR A 420 22.14 -11.91 7.42
N ASN A 421 23.40 -12.26 7.67
CA ASN A 421 24.06 -13.47 7.18
C ASN A 421 23.87 -14.68 8.11
N ASN A 422 23.20 -14.50 9.26
CA ASN A 422 22.91 -15.53 10.26
C ASN A 422 21.47 -15.37 10.79
N PRO A 423 20.45 -15.77 9.99
CA PRO A 423 19.05 -15.68 10.42
C PRO A 423 18.74 -16.45 11.71
N ALA A 424 19.44 -17.54 12.01
CA ALA A 424 19.21 -18.34 13.22
C ALA A 424 19.38 -17.51 14.50
N ALA A 425 20.46 -16.72 14.61
CA ALA A 425 20.68 -15.83 15.75
C ALA A 425 19.67 -14.65 15.82
N SER A 426 19.11 -14.24 14.68
CA SER A 426 18.03 -13.25 14.66
C SER A 426 16.67 -13.85 15.07
N VAL A 427 16.41 -15.10 14.69
CA VAL A 427 15.24 -15.88 15.15
C VAL A 427 15.29 -16.11 16.65
N GLU A 428 16.47 -16.46 17.17
CA GLU A 428 16.75 -16.63 18.60
C GLU A 428 16.49 -15.34 19.38
N ALA A 429 17.03 -14.19 18.93
CA ALA A 429 16.75 -12.88 19.51
C ALA A 429 15.25 -12.56 19.55
N LEU A 430 14.55 -12.71 18.40
CA LEU A 430 13.12 -12.41 18.26
C LEU A 430 12.23 -13.27 19.16
N ALA A 431 12.68 -14.47 19.57
CA ALA A 431 11.92 -15.37 20.43
C ALA A 431 11.93 -14.97 21.93
N LYS A 432 12.88 -14.16 22.39
CA LYS A 432 13.13 -13.91 23.84
C LYS A 432 12.15 -12.92 24.51
N TYR A 433 11.27 -12.28 23.75
CA TYR A 433 10.41 -11.20 24.26
C TYR A 433 9.08 -11.69 24.86
N PRO A 434 8.53 -11.03 25.91
CA PRO A 434 7.22 -11.35 26.48
C PRO A 434 6.06 -10.89 25.58
N LYS A 435 4.85 -11.43 25.81
CA LYS A 435 3.62 -11.03 25.09
C LYS A 435 3.37 -9.51 25.16
N ASN A 436 2.75 -8.98 24.12
CA ASN A 436 2.42 -7.56 23.97
C ASN A 436 3.66 -6.65 24.09
N THR A 437 4.82 -7.08 23.56
CA THR A 437 6.03 -6.24 23.60
C THR A 437 5.96 -5.16 22.53
N ILE A 438 6.08 -3.91 22.95
CA ILE A 438 6.31 -2.75 22.11
C ILE A 438 7.78 -2.33 22.30
N VAL A 439 8.56 -2.26 21.21
CA VAL A 439 9.97 -1.83 21.25
C VAL A 439 10.13 -0.33 21.03
N GLN A 440 9.20 0.29 20.27
CA GLN A 440 9.01 1.73 20.10
C GLN A 440 7.53 2.04 19.91
N ARG A 441 7.08 3.23 20.33
CA ARG A 441 5.70 3.70 20.08
C ARG A 441 5.42 3.82 18.56
N PRO A 442 4.17 3.61 18.10
CA PRO A 442 3.79 3.91 16.71
C PRO A 442 3.95 5.41 16.40
N ILE A 443 4.06 5.75 15.11
CA ILE A 443 4.13 7.14 14.62
C ILE A 443 2.72 7.69 14.50
N VAL A 444 2.36 8.69 15.32
CA VAL A 444 0.95 9.08 15.45
C VAL A 444 0.69 10.45 14.87
N ALA A 445 -0.32 10.52 14.01
CA ALA A 445 -0.86 11.73 13.43
C ALA A 445 -2.10 12.22 14.19
N ALA A 446 -2.03 13.44 14.68
CA ALA A 446 -3.11 14.16 15.34
C ALA A 446 -4.07 14.74 14.29
N HIS A 447 -5.19 14.06 14.05
CA HIS A 447 -6.17 14.38 13.02
C HIS A 447 -6.81 15.75 13.28
N ARG A 448 -6.59 16.72 12.39
CA ARG A 448 -7.07 18.12 12.52
C ARG A 448 -6.63 18.80 13.82
N GLY A 449 -5.49 18.38 14.38
CA GLY A 449 -5.13 18.65 15.77
C GLY A 449 -5.71 17.57 16.70
N VAL A 450 -6.44 17.95 17.75
CA VAL A 450 -7.04 16.99 18.70
C VAL A 450 -8.52 17.32 18.94
N PRO A 451 -9.42 16.96 17.99
CA PRO A 451 -10.85 17.28 18.05
C PRO A 451 -11.65 16.56 19.13
N SER A 452 -11.00 15.74 19.97
CA SER A 452 -11.57 15.27 21.24
C SER A 452 -11.30 16.21 22.43
N MET A 453 -10.47 17.25 22.26
CA MET A 453 -10.04 18.16 23.35
C MET A 453 -9.99 19.65 22.97
N ALA A 454 -9.98 20.01 21.69
CA ALA A 454 -9.96 21.38 21.19
C ALA A 454 -10.65 21.46 19.80
N PRO A 455 -11.15 22.63 19.35
CA PRO A 455 -11.82 22.76 18.05
C PRO A 455 -10.93 22.32 16.89
N GLU A 456 -11.48 21.51 15.98
CA GLU A 456 -10.76 20.93 14.84
C GLU A 456 -10.22 22.02 13.90
N ASN A 457 -9.03 21.78 13.34
CA ASN A 457 -8.41 22.67 12.35
C ASN A 457 -8.23 24.13 12.86
N THR A 458 -7.92 24.31 14.16
CA THR A 458 -7.62 25.62 14.77
C THR A 458 -6.21 25.68 15.33
N MET A 459 -5.69 26.91 15.53
CA MET A 459 -4.37 27.10 16.13
C MET A 459 -4.30 26.59 17.58
N ALA A 460 -5.40 26.65 18.33
CA ALA A 460 -5.51 25.98 19.63
C ALA A 460 -5.35 24.45 19.51
N GLY A 461 -6.11 23.81 18.61
CA GLY A 461 -6.06 22.35 18.40
C GLY A 461 -4.68 21.84 17.97
N TYR A 462 -3.97 22.58 17.13
CA TYR A 462 -2.62 22.21 16.70
C TYR A 462 -1.54 22.43 17.76
N ARG A 463 -1.63 23.50 18.56
CA ARG A 463 -0.71 23.70 19.70
C ARG A 463 -0.90 22.58 20.73
N LEU A 464 -2.15 22.23 21.04
CA LEU A 464 -2.44 21.10 21.92
C LEU A 464 -1.93 19.76 21.35
N ALA A 465 -2.05 19.50 20.04
CA ALA A 465 -1.46 18.31 19.42
C ALA A 465 0.07 18.24 19.58
N TYR A 466 0.75 19.39 19.44
CA TYR A 466 2.19 19.48 19.63
C TYR A 466 2.60 19.23 21.10
N ASP A 467 1.86 19.82 22.04
CA ASP A 467 2.12 19.71 23.49
C ASP A 467 1.79 18.30 24.03
N LEU A 468 0.82 17.60 23.43
CA LEU A 468 0.53 16.16 23.66
C LEU A 468 1.51 15.23 22.92
N GLY A 469 2.57 15.75 22.32
CA GLY A 469 3.66 14.94 21.78
C GLY A 469 3.35 14.21 20.47
N ALA A 470 2.37 14.66 19.67
CA ALA A 470 2.02 14.04 18.38
C ALA A 470 3.15 14.14 17.36
N ASP A 471 3.50 13.04 16.68
CA ASP A 471 4.63 12.98 15.73
C ASP A 471 4.32 13.73 14.42
N GLN A 472 3.08 13.59 13.96
CA GLN A 472 2.49 14.33 12.87
C GLN A 472 1.29 15.15 13.37
N ILE A 473 1.11 16.34 12.81
CA ILE A 473 -0.13 17.12 12.92
C ILE A 473 -0.79 17.11 11.56
N GLU A 474 -2.04 16.69 11.51
CA GLU A 474 -2.79 16.50 10.27
C GLU A 474 -3.78 17.65 10.05
N THR A 475 -4.00 18.04 8.79
CA THR A 475 -4.79 19.23 8.42
C THR A 475 -5.41 19.12 7.03
N ASP A 476 -6.58 19.73 6.86
CA ASP A 476 -7.31 19.82 5.59
C ASP A 476 -7.11 21.19 4.91
N LEU A 477 -6.72 21.24 3.63
CA LEU A 477 -6.54 22.48 2.85
C LEU A 477 -7.64 22.72 1.80
N GLN A 478 -8.16 23.94 1.76
CA GLN A 478 -9.14 24.43 0.76
C GLN A 478 -8.83 25.87 0.30
N LEU A 479 -9.39 26.25 -0.85
CA LEU A 479 -9.26 27.57 -1.47
C LEU A 479 -10.49 28.44 -1.23
N THR A 480 -10.23 29.68 -0.80
CA THR A 480 -11.24 30.75 -0.77
C THR A 480 -11.56 31.28 -2.16
N LYS A 481 -12.65 32.04 -2.28
CA LYS A 481 -13.09 32.73 -3.50
C LYS A 481 -12.04 33.65 -4.14
N ASP A 482 -11.16 34.21 -3.30
CA ASP A 482 -10.06 35.10 -3.65
C ASP A 482 -8.70 34.39 -3.75
N GLY A 483 -8.67 33.05 -3.72
CA GLY A 483 -7.49 32.23 -4.03
C GLY A 483 -6.48 32.08 -2.89
N HIS A 484 -6.89 32.30 -1.64
CA HIS A 484 -6.07 32.02 -0.47
C HIS A 484 -6.30 30.58 0.00
N ILE A 485 -5.23 29.90 0.43
CA ILE A 485 -5.38 28.61 1.11
C ILE A 485 -5.75 28.84 2.58
N ILE A 486 -6.90 28.33 2.98
CA ILE A 486 -7.33 28.18 4.37
C ILE A 486 -7.30 26.72 4.80
N ILE A 487 -7.43 26.54 6.11
CA ILE A 487 -7.44 25.26 6.80
C ILE A 487 -8.87 24.96 7.27
N MET A 488 -9.53 23.96 6.65
CA MET A 488 -10.89 23.52 6.97
C MET A 488 -11.24 22.19 6.28
N HIS A 489 -11.92 21.29 6.99
CA HIS A 489 -12.36 19.99 6.45
C HIS A 489 -13.55 20.09 5.50
N ASP A 490 -14.62 20.76 5.95
CA ASP A 490 -15.91 20.79 5.26
C ASP A 490 -15.88 21.82 4.13
N THR A 491 -16.55 21.55 3.01
CA THR A 491 -16.71 22.52 1.92
C THR A 491 -17.61 23.70 2.26
N THR A 492 -18.20 23.71 3.46
CA THR A 492 -19.01 24.80 4.02
C THR A 492 -18.55 25.14 5.43
N VAL A 493 -18.61 26.42 5.79
CA VAL A 493 -18.23 26.90 7.13
C VAL A 493 -19.28 26.57 8.21
N ASP A 494 -20.47 26.09 7.78
CA ASP A 494 -21.68 25.87 8.59
C ASP A 494 -21.50 24.94 9.79
N ARG A 495 -20.63 23.92 9.73
CA ARG A 495 -20.46 22.96 10.82
C ARG A 495 -19.61 23.55 11.94
N THR A 496 -18.37 23.90 11.65
CA THR A 496 -17.35 24.26 12.64
C THR A 496 -17.40 25.73 13.08
N THR A 497 -17.95 26.64 12.27
CA THR A 497 -17.93 28.09 12.58
C THR A 497 -19.30 28.66 12.93
N ASN A 498 -19.34 29.90 13.45
CA ASN A 498 -20.57 30.67 13.60
C ASN A 498 -21.18 31.20 12.28
N GLY A 499 -20.51 31.02 11.14
CA GLY A 499 -20.95 31.47 9.81
C GLY A 499 -21.82 30.45 9.07
N LYS A 500 -22.11 30.77 7.80
CA LYS A 500 -22.73 29.87 6.81
C LYS A 500 -22.22 30.16 5.40
N GLY A 501 -22.26 29.15 4.52
CA GLY A 501 -21.89 29.24 3.11
C GLY A 501 -20.72 28.33 2.73
N ALA A 502 -20.51 28.14 1.43
CA ALA A 502 -19.39 27.38 0.90
C ALA A 502 -18.07 28.16 1.05
N VAL A 503 -16.97 27.47 1.35
CA VAL A 503 -15.62 28.09 1.47
C VAL A 503 -15.25 28.83 0.19
N ARG A 504 -15.53 28.22 -0.98
CA ARG A 504 -15.26 28.79 -2.31
C ARG A 504 -16.14 30.00 -2.69
N ASP A 505 -17.22 30.29 -1.93
CA ASP A 505 -18.10 31.46 -2.15
C ASP A 505 -17.73 32.67 -1.28
N LEU A 506 -16.82 32.48 -0.31
CA LEU A 506 -16.38 33.48 0.65
C LEU A 506 -14.91 33.89 0.43
N THR A 507 -14.62 35.16 0.64
CA THR A 507 -13.24 35.69 0.67
C THR A 507 -12.52 35.31 1.95
N LEU A 508 -11.18 35.43 1.96
CA LEU A 508 -10.39 35.27 3.18
C LEU A 508 -10.81 36.28 4.26
N GLU A 509 -11.14 37.52 3.88
CA GLU A 509 -11.59 38.54 4.84
C GLU A 509 -12.90 38.14 5.53
N GLU A 510 -13.89 37.65 4.77
CA GLU A 510 -15.17 37.16 5.30
C GLU A 510 -14.96 35.95 6.23
N ILE A 511 -14.18 34.95 5.80
CA ILE A 511 -13.87 33.76 6.59
C ILE A 511 -13.15 34.10 7.90
N ARG A 512 -12.29 35.13 7.91
CA ARG A 512 -11.56 35.55 9.11
C ARG A 512 -12.39 36.35 10.12
N GLN A 513 -13.58 36.84 9.74
CA GLN A 513 -14.53 37.38 10.73
C GLN A 513 -15.19 36.26 11.55
N LEU A 514 -15.29 35.05 11.01
CA LEU A 514 -15.95 33.92 11.68
C LEU A 514 -15.23 33.49 12.95
N ASP A 515 -15.98 32.86 13.86
CA ASP A 515 -15.49 32.19 15.06
C ASP A 515 -15.55 30.68 14.82
N ALA A 516 -14.42 29.99 14.99
CA ALA A 516 -14.26 28.55 14.79
C ALA A 516 -14.12 27.75 16.10
N GLY A 517 -14.20 28.40 17.27
CA GLY A 517 -14.00 27.77 18.59
C GLY A 517 -15.23 27.78 19.50
N SER A 518 -16.08 28.83 19.45
CA SER A 518 -17.29 28.96 20.28
C SER A 518 -18.30 27.81 20.15
N LYS A 519 -18.21 27.00 19.09
CA LYS A 519 -19.03 25.80 18.89
C LYS A 519 -18.49 24.54 19.57
N PHE A 520 -17.22 24.54 19.95
CA PHE A 520 -16.58 23.48 20.71
C PHE A 520 -16.66 23.77 22.22
N GLY A 521 -16.31 24.99 22.63
CA GLY A 521 -16.36 25.45 24.02
C GLY A 521 -16.23 26.97 24.12
N GLU A 522 -16.75 27.56 25.20
CA GLU A 522 -16.67 29.00 25.48
C GLU A 522 -15.22 29.46 25.72
N GLU A 523 -14.38 28.56 26.25
CA GLU A 523 -12.95 28.75 26.45
C GLU A 523 -12.13 28.87 25.15
N PHE A 524 -12.71 28.52 24.00
CA PHE A 524 -12.13 28.70 22.67
C PHE A 524 -12.80 29.83 21.87
N ALA A 525 -13.68 30.63 22.49
CA ALA A 525 -14.37 31.71 21.81
C ALA A 525 -13.40 32.72 21.18
N GLY A 526 -13.63 33.05 19.90
CA GLY A 526 -12.78 33.93 19.11
C GLY A 526 -11.64 33.23 18.34
N GLU A 527 -11.42 31.92 18.49
CA GLU A 527 -10.50 31.15 17.62
C GLU A 527 -10.89 31.29 16.15
N LYS A 528 -9.89 31.26 15.27
CA LYS A 528 -10.02 31.64 13.86
C LYS A 528 -9.66 30.49 12.92
N VAL A 529 -10.37 30.44 11.80
CA VAL A 529 -9.99 29.62 10.65
C VAL A 529 -8.56 30.01 10.22
N PRO A 530 -7.56 29.13 10.32
CA PRO A 530 -6.19 29.45 9.98
C PRO A 530 -6.01 29.59 8.47
N THR A 531 -5.07 30.45 8.06
CA THR A 531 -4.45 30.32 6.74
C THR A 531 -3.35 29.29 6.77
N PHE A 532 -3.06 28.65 5.64
CA PHE A 532 -1.95 27.72 5.55
C PHE A 532 -0.59 28.37 5.90
N LYS A 533 -0.41 29.66 5.55
CA LYS A 533 0.80 30.41 5.91
C LYS A 533 0.99 30.60 7.42
N GLU A 534 -0.08 30.85 8.18
CA GLU A 534 -0.01 30.94 9.65
C GLU A 534 0.39 29.60 10.28
N PHE A 535 -0.23 28.51 9.83
CA PHE A 535 0.08 27.16 10.28
C PHE A 535 1.54 26.77 9.98
N LEU A 536 2.03 27.04 8.77
CA LEU A 536 3.44 26.87 8.43
C LEU A 536 4.36 27.69 9.36
N GLN A 537 4.09 28.97 9.60
CA GLN A 537 4.97 29.77 10.48
C GLN A 537 4.93 29.32 11.96
N GLU A 538 3.81 28.81 12.47
CA GLU A 538 3.72 28.28 13.84
C GLU A 538 4.58 27.02 14.04
N PHE A 539 4.70 26.15 13.04
CA PHE A 539 5.41 24.86 13.17
C PHE A 539 6.78 24.80 12.48
N LYS A 540 7.18 25.88 11.79
CA LYS A 540 8.51 26.04 11.18
C LYS A 540 9.63 25.81 12.19
N GLY A 541 10.45 24.79 11.96
CA GLY A 541 11.59 24.44 12.80
C GLY A 541 11.25 23.75 14.14
N LYS A 542 9.97 23.62 14.51
CA LYS A 542 9.54 22.73 15.60
C LYS A 542 9.70 21.27 15.16
N ASP A 543 9.92 20.37 16.11
CA ASP A 543 10.16 18.95 15.81
C ASP A 543 8.86 18.18 15.62
N VAL A 544 8.13 18.50 14.55
CA VAL A 544 6.86 17.90 14.14
C VAL A 544 6.77 17.91 12.62
N ILE A 545 6.04 16.94 12.07
CA ILE A 545 5.73 16.84 10.64
C ILE A 545 4.29 17.26 10.39
N LEU A 546 4.06 17.98 9.30
CA LEU A 546 2.72 18.41 8.89
C LEU A 546 2.22 17.43 7.82
N LEU A 547 1.14 16.70 8.14
CA LEU A 547 0.45 15.79 7.22
C LEU A 547 -0.73 16.54 6.60
N ILE A 548 -0.67 16.83 5.31
CA ILE A 548 -1.52 17.86 4.70
C ILE A 548 -2.44 17.20 3.67
N GLU A 549 -3.74 17.17 3.93
CA GLU A 549 -4.73 16.76 2.95
C GLU A 549 -5.09 17.89 1.98
N LEU A 550 -4.95 17.63 0.68
CA LEU A 550 -5.40 18.52 -0.40
C LEU A 550 -6.85 18.15 -0.79
N LYS A 551 -7.83 19.01 -0.47
CA LYS A 551 -9.27 18.79 -0.79
C LYS A 551 -9.67 19.31 -2.16
N ASP A 552 -9.06 20.41 -2.60
CA ASP A 552 -9.48 21.17 -3.78
C ASP A 552 -8.63 20.88 -5.02
N VAL A 553 -9.25 21.04 -6.19
CA VAL A 553 -8.59 20.90 -7.50
C VAL A 553 -7.66 22.09 -7.74
N ASP A 554 -6.50 21.84 -8.35
CA ASP A 554 -5.47 22.82 -8.72
C ASP A 554 -4.79 23.56 -7.54
N ILE A 555 -4.97 23.08 -6.32
CA ILE A 555 -4.31 23.61 -5.12
C ILE A 555 -2.81 23.29 -5.02
N GLU A 556 -2.32 22.26 -5.74
CA GLU A 556 -1.00 21.64 -5.55
C GLU A 556 0.14 22.64 -5.76
N GLU A 557 0.09 23.42 -6.84
CA GLU A 557 1.11 24.40 -7.18
C GLU A 557 1.20 25.53 -6.15
N GLN A 558 0.08 25.89 -5.52
CA GLN A 558 0.07 26.88 -4.46
C GLN A 558 0.53 26.29 -3.13
N ALA A 559 0.05 25.12 -2.73
CA ALA A 559 0.51 24.45 -1.51
C ALA A 559 2.03 24.23 -1.55
N ILE A 560 2.55 23.65 -2.63
CA ILE A 560 4.00 23.42 -2.82
C ILE A 560 4.79 24.73 -2.86
N ARG A 561 4.26 25.79 -3.49
CA ARG A 561 4.89 27.12 -3.47
C ARG A 561 4.98 27.69 -2.05
N GLU A 562 3.91 27.63 -1.28
CA GLU A 562 3.86 28.16 0.10
C GLU A 562 4.77 27.35 1.05
N ILE A 563 4.85 26.01 0.89
CA ILE A 563 5.81 25.15 1.61
C ILE A 563 7.27 25.54 1.30
N LYS A 564 7.57 25.84 0.03
CA LYS A 564 8.91 26.26 -0.42
C LYS A 564 9.26 27.68 0.03
N GLU A 565 8.31 28.62 -0.01
CA GLU A 565 8.44 29.96 0.58
C GLU A 565 8.70 29.91 2.09
N ALA A 566 8.00 29.01 2.81
CA ALA A 566 8.24 28.76 4.22
C ALA A 566 9.58 28.05 4.49
N GLY A 567 10.15 27.34 3.51
CA GLY A 567 11.37 26.55 3.65
C GLY A 567 11.14 25.20 4.36
N MET A 568 9.94 24.64 4.27
CA MET A 568 9.48 23.51 5.09
C MET A 568 9.35 22.18 4.34
N VAL A 569 10.04 22.03 3.19
CA VAL A 569 10.09 20.78 2.40
C VAL A 569 10.43 19.56 3.26
N ASP A 570 11.38 19.68 4.19
CA ASP A 570 11.81 18.59 5.09
C ASP A 570 10.88 18.36 6.32
N GLN A 571 9.72 19.03 6.36
CA GLN A 571 8.75 19.01 7.45
C GLN A 571 7.30 18.67 7.00
N VAL A 572 7.08 18.30 5.74
CA VAL A 572 5.74 18.09 5.17
C VAL A 572 5.60 16.69 4.56
N VAL A 573 4.42 16.10 4.74
CA VAL A 573 3.88 14.98 3.96
C VAL A 573 2.57 15.46 3.34
N LEU A 574 2.35 15.20 2.05
CA LEU A 574 1.08 15.51 1.38
C LEU A 574 0.20 14.26 1.29
N GLN A 575 -1.12 14.43 1.33
CA GLN A 575 -2.09 13.37 1.06
C GLN A 575 -3.34 13.89 0.34
N SER A 576 -4.08 13.01 -0.34
CA SER A 576 -5.44 13.32 -0.87
C SER A 576 -6.19 12.04 -1.24
N PHE A 577 -7.53 12.14 -1.30
CA PHE A 577 -8.39 11.14 -1.93
C PHE A 577 -8.35 11.20 -3.47
N ASP A 578 -7.81 12.28 -4.05
CA ASP A 578 -7.48 12.33 -5.47
C ASP A 578 -6.04 11.85 -5.70
N LEU A 579 -5.90 10.74 -6.43
CA LEU A 579 -4.61 10.24 -6.87
C LEU A 579 -3.95 11.21 -7.87
N GLY A 580 -4.74 11.90 -8.71
CA GLY A 580 -4.25 12.88 -9.67
C GLY A 580 -3.50 14.02 -8.98
N SER A 581 -4.11 14.60 -7.94
CA SER A 581 -3.47 15.58 -7.05
C SER A 581 -2.15 15.08 -6.44
N MET A 582 -2.07 13.80 -6.03
CA MET A 582 -0.84 13.22 -5.47
C MET A 582 0.25 12.95 -6.52
N VAL A 583 -0.11 12.48 -7.72
CA VAL A 583 0.83 12.34 -8.85
C VAL A 583 1.37 13.71 -9.26
N LYS A 584 0.48 14.69 -9.49
CA LYS A 584 0.85 16.09 -9.80
C LYS A 584 1.74 16.69 -8.73
N SER A 585 1.44 16.46 -7.45
CA SER A 585 2.27 16.91 -6.32
C SER A 585 3.67 16.29 -6.32
N PHE A 586 3.79 14.99 -6.62
CA PHE A 586 5.08 14.32 -6.72
C PHE A 586 5.89 14.80 -7.93
N GLU A 587 5.25 15.01 -9.09
CA GLU A 587 5.90 15.59 -10.27
C GLU A 587 6.42 17.02 -10.03
N LEU A 588 5.65 17.84 -9.31
CA LEU A 588 6.01 19.21 -8.94
C LEU A 588 7.15 19.29 -7.89
N HIS A 589 7.23 18.33 -6.96
CA HIS A 589 8.28 18.33 -5.93
C HIS A 589 8.61 16.94 -5.35
N PRO A 590 9.39 16.09 -6.06
CA PRO A 590 9.58 14.69 -5.68
C PRO A 590 10.43 14.46 -4.43
N GLU A 591 10.91 15.51 -3.77
CA GLU A 591 11.49 15.42 -2.41
C GLU A 591 10.42 15.31 -1.31
N ILE A 592 9.16 15.71 -1.59
CA ILE A 592 8.06 15.69 -0.62
C ILE A 592 7.32 14.33 -0.74
N PRO A 593 7.17 13.55 0.34
CA PRO A 593 6.38 12.33 0.32
C PRO A 593 4.89 12.60 0.12
N VAL A 594 4.26 11.72 -0.67
CA VAL A 594 2.83 11.75 -1.03
C VAL A 594 2.12 10.46 -0.58
N GLY A 595 0.88 10.58 -0.10
CA GLY A 595 0.04 9.45 0.34
C GLY A 595 -1.38 9.50 -0.23
N TYR A 596 -1.87 8.37 -0.73
CA TYR A 596 -3.22 8.25 -1.28
C TYR A 596 -4.21 7.80 -0.21
N LEU A 597 -5.20 8.64 0.09
CA LEU A 597 -6.29 8.34 1.02
C LEU A 597 -7.39 7.52 0.34
N TYR A 598 -7.88 6.48 1.00
CA TYR A 598 -8.98 5.68 0.45
C TYR A 598 -9.83 4.96 1.49
N SER A 599 -10.97 4.44 1.04
CA SER A 599 -11.76 3.43 1.73
C SER A 599 -12.21 2.35 0.76
N ALA A 600 -12.11 1.10 1.18
CA ALA A 600 -12.45 -0.10 0.41
C ALA A 600 -13.06 -1.19 1.33
N ALA A 601 -13.76 -2.16 0.74
CA ALA A 601 -14.22 -3.34 1.47
C ALA A 601 -13.06 -4.32 1.77
N VAL A 602 -13.09 -4.96 2.93
CA VAL A 602 -12.13 -6.02 3.31
C VAL A 602 -12.52 -7.33 2.61
N PRO A 603 -11.62 -8.00 1.86
CA PRO A 603 -11.95 -9.26 1.21
C PRO A 603 -12.22 -10.40 2.20
N GLY A 604 -13.24 -11.22 1.92
CA GLY A 604 -13.74 -12.25 2.84
C GLY A 604 -12.88 -13.51 2.98
N THR A 605 -11.94 -13.77 2.07
CA THR A 605 -11.10 -14.99 2.08
C THR A 605 -9.61 -14.66 2.10
N GLN A 606 -8.78 -15.54 2.66
CA GLN A 606 -7.34 -15.32 2.80
C GLN A 606 -6.63 -15.11 1.45
N SER A 607 -7.03 -15.86 0.42
CA SER A 607 -6.46 -15.68 -0.93
C SER A 607 -6.87 -14.33 -1.54
N ALA A 608 -8.15 -13.95 -1.43
CA ALA A 608 -8.63 -12.66 -1.93
C ALA A 608 -7.97 -11.47 -1.20
N LYS A 609 -7.73 -11.59 0.11
CA LYS A 609 -6.95 -10.63 0.90
C LYS A 609 -5.53 -10.47 0.40
N ILE A 610 -4.78 -11.56 0.19
CA ILE A 610 -3.38 -11.46 -0.27
C ILE A 610 -3.31 -10.96 -1.72
N LYS A 611 -4.24 -11.35 -2.60
CA LYS A 611 -4.37 -10.78 -3.96
C LYS A 611 -4.72 -9.28 -3.94
N ASN A 612 -5.60 -8.84 -3.03
CA ASN A 612 -5.91 -7.43 -2.85
C ASN A 612 -4.71 -6.64 -2.29
N ALA A 613 -3.99 -7.18 -1.30
CA ALA A 613 -2.79 -6.55 -0.74
C ALA A 613 -1.67 -6.38 -1.80
N GLN A 614 -1.47 -7.36 -2.68
CA GLN A 614 -0.61 -7.22 -3.87
C GLN A 614 -1.10 -6.08 -4.76
N LYS A 615 -2.35 -6.14 -5.23
CA LYS A 615 -2.95 -5.13 -6.12
C LYS A 615 -2.83 -3.71 -5.57
N MET A 616 -3.00 -3.55 -4.26
CA MET A 616 -2.81 -2.29 -3.55
C MET A 616 -1.35 -1.85 -3.55
N MET A 617 -0.40 -2.75 -3.24
CA MET A 617 1.04 -2.47 -3.31
C MET A 617 1.48 -2.04 -4.72
N ASP A 618 1.00 -2.74 -5.75
CA ASP A 618 1.30 -2.45 -7.16
C ASP A 618 0.78 -1.05 -7.54
N TYR A 619 -0.44 -0.69 -7.12
CA TYR A 619 -1.01 0.66 -7.30
C TYR A 619 -0.18 1.73 -6.58
N GLY A 620 0.14 1.53 -5.30
CA GLY A 620 0.96 2.47 -4.52
C GLY A 620 2.34 2.68 -5.12
N THR A 621 3.01 1.60 -5.53
CA THR A 621 4.35 1.65 -6.14
C THR A 621 4.32 2.33 -7.52
N ASN A 622 3.36 1.97 -8.38
CA ASN A 622 3.24 2.50 -9.74
C ASN A 622 3.06 4.03 -9.79
N TYR A 623 2.45 4.62 -8.75
CA TYR A 623 2.27 6.07 -8.62
C TYR A 623 3.19 6.70 -7.55
N ASN A 624 4.13 5.93 -6.98
CA ASN A 624 5.02 6.32 -5.88
C ASN A 624 4.31 6.94 -4.64
N VAL A 625 3.09 6.52 -4.35
CA VAL A 625 2.31 6.97 -3.17
C VAL A 625 2.36 5.95 -2.04
N THR A 626 2.32 6.43 -0.79
CA THR A 626 1.94 5.58 0.36
C THR A 626 0.41 5.38 0.39
N LEU A 627 -0.07 4.42 1.17
CA LEU A 627 -1.46 3.92 1.09
C LEU A 627 -2.23 4.15 2.40
N ASN A 628 -2.92 5.29 2.47
CA ASN A 628 -3.56 5.78 3.68
C ASN A 628 -5.05 5.37 3.74
N ALA A 629 -5.29 4.07 3.95
CA ALA A 629 -6.63 3.49 4.08
C ALA A 629 -7.35 3.96 5.35
N SER A 630 -8.69 4.02 5.33
CA SER A 630 -9.45 4.04 6.59
C SER A 630 -9.26 2.75 7.38
N TYR A 631 -9.30 2.81 8.71
CA TYR A 631 -8.97 1.66 9.56
C TYR A 631 -9.90 0.46 9.33
N GLY A 632 -11.17 0.70 9.01
CA GLY A 632 -12.15 -0.33 8.64
C GLY A 632 -11.84 -1.04 7.31
N SER A 633 -10.99 -0.46 6.46
CA SER A 633 -10.46 -1.09 5.24
C SER A 633 -9.15 -1.86 5.46
N THR A 634 -8.55 -1.76 6.65
CA THR A 634 -7.29 -2.46 6.98
C THR A 634 -7.53 -3.85 7.56
N TYR A 635 -6.62 -4.77 7.26
CA TYR A 635 -6.64 -6.15 7.74
C TYR A 635 -5.21 -6.68 7.85
N LYS A 636 -4.98 -7.65 8.74
CA LYS A 636 -3.65 -8.15 9.09
C LYS A 636 -2.78 -8.47 7.88
N GLU A 637 -3.35 -9.15 6.89
CA GLU A 637 -2.64 -9.57 5.69
C GLU A 637 -2.15 -8.36 4.88
N PHE A 638 -2.93 -7.29 4.76
CA PHE A 638 -2.50 -6.03 4.13
C PHE A 638 -1.36 -5.39 4.92
N ILE A 639 -1.54 -5.21 6.23
CA ILE A 639 -0.57 -4.58 7.13
C ILE A 639 0.78 -5.30 7.06
N GLN A 640 0.76 -6.64 7.14
CA GLN A 640 1.94 -7.48 7.02
C GLN A 640 2.58 -7.40 5.61
N TYR A 641 1.75 -7.41 4.54
CA TYR A 641 2.24 -7.32 3.16
C TYR A 641 2.95 -5.99 2.87
N MET A 642 2.47 -4.88 3.44
CA MET A 642 3.07 -3.55 3.36
C MET A 642 4.40 -3.49 4.12
N ARG A 643 4.41 -3.90 5.40
CA ARG A 643 5.61 -3.87 6.26
C ARG A 643 6.76 -4.71 5.69
N GLN A 644 6.49 -5.95 5.28
CA GLN A 644 7.48 -6.84 4.66
C GLN A 644 8.14 -6.26 3.39
N ARG A 645 7.49 -5.28 2.77
CA ARG A 645 7.94 -4.61 1.54
C ARG A 645 8.38 -3.16 1.78
N GLY A 646 8.54 -2.74 3.05
CA GLY A 646 9.06 -1.41 3.39
C GLY A 646 8.14 -0.25 2.97
N MET A 647 6.83 -0.49 2.91
CA MET A 647 5.84 0.56 2.68
C MET A 647 5.23 1.00 4.01
N LEU A 648 5.55 2.21 4.46
CA LEU A 648 4.88 2.83 5.61
C LEU A 648 3.52 3.41 5.21
N THR A 649 2.52 3.29 6.08
CA THR A 649 1.14 3.70 5.82
C THR A 649 0.52 4.40 7.03
N MET A 650 -0.27 5.45 6.78
CA MET A 650 -0.99 6.20 7.82
C MET A 650 -2.50 5.93 7.72
N HIS A 651 -3.13 5.35 8.74
CA HIS A 651 -4.50 4.84 8.68
C HIS A 651 -5.47 5.58 9.62
N TRP A 652 -6.66 5.94 9.12
CA TRP A 652 -7.54 6.96 9.73
C TRP A 652 -9.01 6.51 9.90
N THR A 653 -9.84 7.22 10.67
CA THR A 653 -9.46 7.93 11.90
C THR A 653 -9.82 7.00 13.06
N PHE A 654 -8.86 6.68 13.91
CA PHE A 654 -9.13 5.89 15.12
C PHE A 654 -9.87 6.76 16.14
N ARG A 655 -11.12 6.38 16.43
CA ARG A 655 -12.05 7.06 17.36
C ARG A 655 -12.47 6.21 18.56
N GLU A 656 -11.97 4.99 18.64
CA GLU A 656 -12.20 4.05 19.74
C GLU A 656 -10.90 3.32 20.07
N GLU A 657 -10.62 3.08 21.36
CA GLU A 657 -9.39 2.41 21.80
C GLU A 657 -9.29 0.98 21.27
N ALA A 658 -10.42 0.27 21.16
CA ALA A 658 -10.43 -1.14 20.79
C ALA A 658 -9.97 -1.41 19.35
N PRO A 659 -10.56 -0.81 18.30
CA PRO A 659 -10.04 -0.90 16.94
C PRO A 659 -8.57 -0.47 16.82
N PHE A 660 -8.13 0.53 17.59
CA PHE A 660 -6.74 0.99 17.56
C PHE A 660 -5.80 -0.06 18.18
N ARG A 661 -6.07 -0.55 19.39
CA ARG A 661 -5.32 -1.66 20.03
C ARG A 661 -5.23 -2.86 19.10
N ASP A 662 -6.35 -3.25 18.49
CA ASP A 662 -6.43 -4.46 17.68
C ASP A 662 -5.64 -4.31 16.37
N LYS A 663 -5.64 -3.12 15.74
CA LYS A 663 -4.77 -2.83 14.58
C LYS A 663 -3.30 -2.64 14.94
N LEU A 664 -3.00 -2.06 16.11
CA LEU A 664 -1.64 -2.02 16.64
C LEU A 664 -1.09 -3.45 16.82
N ALA A 665 -1.89 -4.36 17.38
CA ALA A 665 -1.53 -5.77 17.51
C ALA A 665 -1.46 -6.55 16.18
N GLU A 666 -2.19 -6.14 15.13
CA GLU A 666 -1.99 -6.65 13.77
C GLU A 666 -0.67 -6.16 13.12
N GLY A 667 -0.09 -5.07 13.63
CA GLY A 667 1.17 -4.48 13.15
C GLY A 667 1.03 -3.11 12.48
N LEU A 668 0.07 -2.29 12.89
CA LEU A 668 -0.05 -0.89 12.46
C LEU A 668 1.16 -0.08 12.94
N ILE A 669 1.80 0.68 12.04
CA ILE A 669 2.87 1.63 12.39
C ILE A 669 2.32 3.07 12.51
N GLY A 670 1.40 3.47 11.61
CA GLY A 670 0.92 4.85 11.50
C GLY A 670 -0.58 5.05 11.79
N PRO A 671 -1.02 5.21 13.04
CA PRO A 671 -2.37 5.67 13.36
C PRO A 671 -2.58 7.18 13.13
N ILE A 672 -3.69 7.54 12.49
CA ILE A 672 -4.28 8.88 12.49
C ILE A 672 -5.48 8.88 13.46
N THR A 673 -5.50 9.75 14.46
CA THR A 673 -6.51 9.72 15.54
C THR A 673 -6.97 11.11 16.01
N ASP A 674 -8.22 11.19 16.49
CA ASP A 674 -8.79 12.35 17.19
C ASP A 674 -8.32 12.45 18.66
N TYR A 675 -7.66 11.39 19.19
CA TYR A 675 -7.45 11.14 20.63
C TYR A 675 -5.96 10.91 20.98
N MET A 676 -5.11 11.92 20.75
CA MET A 676 -3.67 11.86 21.07
C MET A 676 -3.37 11.49 22.54
N GLN A 677 -4.24 11.90 23.46
CA GLN A 677 -4.14 11.65 24.90
C GLN A 677 -4.17 10.16 25.30
N TRP A 678 -4.51 9.24 24.38
CA TRP A 678 -4.37 7.80 24.64
C TRP A 678 -2.91 7.31 24.69
N LEU A 679 -1.96 8.15 24.26
CA LEU A 679 -0.56 7.75 24.04
C LEU A 679 0.46 8.64 24.76
N THR A 680 0.03 9.70 25.45
CA THR A 680 0.92 10.65 26.15
C THR A 680 1.75 9.99 27.24
N ASP A 681 1.14 9.02 27.91
CA ASP A 681 1.71 8.35 29.09
C ASP A 681 2.43 7.04 28.69
N SER A 682 2.42 6.70 27.40
CA SER A 682 3.12 5.52 26.87
C SER A 682 4.64 5.76 26.85
N PRO A 683 5.45 4.93 27.52
CA PRO A 683 6.89 4.99 27.36
C PRO A 683 7.28 4.67 25.91
N ILE A 684 8.24 5.42 25.37
CA ILE A 684 8.76 5.26 24.01
C ILE A 684 9.72 4.08 23.96
N ASN A 685 10.69 4.03 24.88
CA ASN A 685 11.69 2.96 25.01
C ASN A 685 12.26 2.92 26.45
N LEU A 686 13.07 1.90 26.76
CA LEU A 686 13.82 1.82 28.02
C LEU A 686 15.33 2.01 27.82
N GLU A 687 15.89 3.02 28.48
CA GLU A 687 17.33 3.20 28.58
C GLU A 687 17.92 2.34 29.70
N THR A 688 18.84 1.43 29.35
CA THR A 688 19.68 0.66 30.27
C THR A 688 21.09 1.27 30.36
N PRO A 689 21.44 2.04 31.42
CA PRO A 689 22.75 2.71 31.52
C PRO A 689 23.93 1.73 31.71
N ILE A 690 23.62 0.47 32.06
CA ILE A 690 24.59 -0.60 32.24
C ILE A 690 24.27 -1.67 31.18
N LYS A 691 25.04 -1.72 30.10
CA LYS A 691 24.90 -2.75 29.05
C LYS A 691 25.63 -4.05 29.37
N LYS A 692 26.61 -4.01 30.28
CA LYS A 692 27.49 -5.13 30.62
C LYS A 692 27.75 -5.20 32.12
N VAL A 693 27.57 -6.36 32.73
CA VAL A 693 27.79 -6.63 34.15
C VAL A 693 28.83 -7.74 34.31
N ASN A 694 29.75 -7.60 35.26
CA ASN A 694 30.70 -8.65 35.63
C ASN A 694 30.51 -8.96 37.12
N LEU A 695 30.24 -10.22 37.46
CA LEU A 695 30.01 -10.70 38.83
C LEU A 695 30.84 -11.95 39.13
N LYS A 696 30.94 -12.29 40.41
CA LYS A 696 31.36 -13.60 40.91
C LYS A 696 30.15 -14.37 41.45
N PRO A 697 30.17 -15.71 41.50
CA PRO A 697 29.11 -16.49 42.13
C PRO A 697 28.76 -15.99 43.54
N GLY A 698 27.47 -15.94 43.87
CA GLY A 698 26.97 -15.39 45.13
C GLY A 698 27.10 -13.87 45.27
N LYS A 699 27.24 -13.12 44.16
CA LYS A 699 27.20 -11.64 44.12
C LYS A 699 26.01 -11.13 43.31
N THR A 700 25.53 -9.96 43.68
CA THR A 700 24.34 -9.34 43.12
C THR A 700 24.62 -7.98 42.48
N SER A 701 23.80 -7.59 41.51
CA SER A 701 23.80 -6.25 40.90
C SER A 701 22.37 -5.75 40.73
N THR A 702 22.07 -4.54 41.23
CA THR A 702 20.74 -3.92 41.07
C THR A 702 20.71 -3.00 39.86
N ILE A 703 19.77 -3.25 38.96
CA ILE A 703 19.60 -2.50 37.71
C ILE A 703 18.52 -1.43 37.90
N ARG A 704 18.80 -0.23 37.39
CA ARG A 704 17.83 0.86 37.26
C ARG A 704 17.86 1.37 35.82
N ALA A 705 16.75 1.21 35.13
CA ALA A 705 16.51 1.78 33.80
C ALA A 705 15.66 3.05 33.92
N LYS A 706 15.54 3.77 32.81
CA LYS A 706 14.62 4.91 32.69
C LYS A 706 13.70 4.70 31.50
N ALA A 707 12.45 5.12 31.61
CA ALA A 707 11.63 5.32 30.42
C ALA A 707 12.10 6.58 29.71
N PHE A 708 12.29 6.48 28.40
CA PHE A 708 12.25 7.64 27.52
C PHE A 708 10.76 7.91 27.22
N VAL A 709 10.29 9.15 27.42
CA VAL A 709 8.84 9.46 27.33
C VAL A 709 8.51 10.59 26.36
N ASP A 710 9.49 11.38 25.92
CA ASP A 710 9.31 12.40 24.89
C ASP A 710 10.58 12.56 24.04
N TYR A 711 10.45 12.41 22.72
CA TYR A 711 11.50 12.67 21.73
C TYR A 711 11.97 14.14 21.76
N ARG A 712 11.05 15.10 21.92
CA ARG A 712 11.30 16.54 21.74
C ARG A 712 12.14 17.16 22.85
N THR A 713 11.76 16.90 24.10
CA THR A 713 12.47 17.38 25.29
C THR A 713 13.54 16.40 25.79
N ALA A 714 13.69 15.26 25.11
CA ALA A 714 14.52 14.12 25.53
C ALA A 714 14.25 13.64 26.97
N LYS A 715 12.99 13.76 27.42
CA LYS A 715 12.56 13.53 28.81
C LYS A 715 12.73 12.06 29.20
N LYS A 716 13.36 11.85 30.35
CA LYS A 716 13.66 10.52 30.91
C LYS A 716 13.18 10.41 32.35
N GLU A 717 12.37 9.40 32.63
CA GLU A 717 11.74 9.20 33.95
C GLU A 717 12.21 7.90 34.62
N ASN A 718 12.23 7.91 35.96
CA ASN A 718 12.56 6.71 36.73
C ASN A 718 11.28 5.89 36.92
N ILE A 719 11.29 4.66 36.42
CA ILE A 719 10.13 3.76 36.44
C ILE A 719 10.39 2.52 37.33
N PRO A 720 9.34 1.81 37.79
CA PRO A 720 9.48 0.45 38.29
C PRO A 720 10.09 -0.47 37.23
N THR A 721 11.23 -1.08 37.52
CA THR A 721 11.91 -2.04 36.64
C THR A 721 11.69 -3.48 37.11
N GLU A 722 11.29 -4.33 36.18
CA GLU A 722 11.32 -5.79 36.33
C GLU A 722 12.46 -6.34 35.45
N LEU A 723 13.19 -7.34 35.95
CA LEU A 723 14.17 -8.09 35.16
C LEU A 723 13.62 -9.47 34.80
N PHE A 724 13.87 -9.90 33.57
CA PHE A 724 13.59 -11.28 33.14
C PHE A 724 14.77 -11.89 32.38
N VAL A 725 14.79 -13.21 32.35
CA VAL A 725 15.84 -14.06 31.78
C VAL A 725 15.16 -15.27 31.13
N THR A 726 15.50 -15.58 29.88
CA THR A 726 14.85 -16.64 29.08
C THR A 726 15.60 -17.97 29.11
N GLU A 727 16.86 -17.96 29.52
CA GLU A 727 17.86 -19.02 29.33
C GLU A 727 19.03 -18.82 30.32
N ASN A 728 19.92 -19.81 30.46
CA ASN A 728 21.09 -19.68 31.33
C ASN A 728 20.72 -19.28 32.79
N THR A 729 19.57 -19.76 33.27
CA THR A 729 19.00 -19.45 34.61
C THR A 729 19.70 -20.20 35.76
N ASP A 730 20.65 -21.05 35.41
CA ASP A 730 21.70 -21.67 36.22
C ASP A 730 22.97 -20.80 36.34
N VAL A 731 23.20 -19.90 35.38
CA VAL A 731 24.27 -18.88 35.43
C VAL A 731 23.81 -17.66 36.24
N VAL A 732 22.59 -17.16 36.01
CA VAL A 732 22.01 -16.01 36.72
C VAL A 732 20.58 -16.23 37.17
N ARG A 733 20.19 -15.58 38.27
CA ARG A 733 18.79 -15.41 38.70
C ARG A 733 18.44 -13.92 38.76
N VAL A 734 17.15 -13.64 38.74
CA VAL A 734 16.61 -12.29 38.88
C VAL A 734 15.50 -12.26 39.92
N ASN A 735 15.46 -11.19 40.71
CA ASN A 735 14.42 -10.91 41.70
C ASN A 735 14.10 -9.42 41.68
N GLY A 736 12.91 -9.06 41.21
CA GLY A 736 12.52 -7.67 40.95
C GLY A 736 13.50 -7.00 39.99
N ASN A 737 14.25 -6.02 40.49
CA ASN A 737 15.27 -5.28 39.73
C ASN A 737 16.72 -5.72 39.99
N THR A 738 16.95 -6.86 40.66
CA THR A 738 18.29 -7.31 41.06
C THR A 738 18.66 -8.66 40.43
N ILE A 739 19.87 -8.70 39.86
CA ILE A 739 20.54 -9.88 39.29
C ILE A 739 21.33 -10.55 40.42
N GLU A 740 21.28 -11.88 40.49
CA GLU A 740 22.13 -12.75 41.32
C GLU A 740 22.96 -13.64 40.40
N ALA A 741 24.29 -13.65 40.57
CA ALA A 741 25.19 -14.57 39.88
C ALA A 741 25.25 -15.92 40.61
N VAL A 742 24.95 -17.02 39.91
CA VAL A 742 24.79 -18.36 40.48
C VAL A 742 25.98 -19.25 40.17
N SER A 743 26.38 -19.35 38.90
CA SER A 743 27.52 -20.17 38.45
C SER A 743 28.30 -19.49 37.31
N PRO A 744 29.57 -19.85 37.05
CA PRO A 744 30.37 -19.23 35.98
C PRO A 744 29.76 -19.43 34.59
N GLY A 745 29.72 -18.37 33.78
CA GLY A 745 29.08 -18.38 32.47
C GLY A 745 28.78 -16.97 31.94
N THR A 746 27.93 -16.90 30.91
CA THR A 746 27.38 -15.65 30.39
C THR A 746 25.87 -15.81 30.18
N ALA A 747 25.10 -14.77 30.50
CA ALA A 747 23.65 -14.73 30.28
C ALA A 747 23.22 -13.31 29.89
N GLN A 748 22.13 -13.20 29.13
CA GLN A 748 21.43 -11.93 28.93
C GLN A 748 20.38 -11.72 30.02
N VAL A 749 20.26 -10.49 30.50
CA VAL A 749 19.18 -10.07 31.40
C VAL A 749 18.46 -8.87 30.81
N PHE A 750 17.18 -9.04 30.49
CA PHE A 750 16.35 -8.00 29.91
C PHE A 750 15.72 -7.13 31.00
N VAL A 751 15.50 -5.85 30.69
CA VAL A 751 14.68 -4.97 31.53
C VAL A 751 13.31 -4.79 30.88
N LYS A 752 12.25 -4.92 31.68
CA LYS A 752 10.85 -4.75 31.27
C LYS A 752 10.17 -3.70 32.14
N HIS A 753 9.22 -3.00 31.55
CA HIS A 753 8.22 -2.23 32.25
C HIS A 753 6.85 -2.50 31.63
N THR A 754 5.84 -2.72 32.46
CA THR A 754 4.46 -3.02 32.03
C THR A 754 3.60 -1.79 32.27
N PHE A 755 2.78 -1.41 31.30
CA PHE A 755 1.95 -0.21 31.33
C PHE A 755 0.61 -0.40 30.62
N SER A 756 -0.41 0.32 31.08
CA SER A 756 -1.75 0.32 30.49
C SER A 756 -1.85 1.35 29.35
N MET A 757 -2.39 0.94 28.20
CA MET A 757 -2.67 1.83 27.05
C MET A 757 -3.76 1.18 26.17
N LEU A 758 -4.67 1.97 25.59
CA LEU A 758 -5.75 1.48 24.70
C LEU A 758 -6.55 0.28 25.31
N GLY A 759 -6.89 0.38 26.60
CA GLY A 759 -7.62 -0.63 27.36
C GLY A 759 -6.87 -1.95 27.61
N GLN A 760 -5.55 -2.03 27.45
CA GLN A 760 -4.76 -3.25 27.63
C GLN A 760 -3.38 -3.00 28.26
N GLU A 761 -2.85 -4.01 28.95
CA GLU A 761 -1.44 -4.05 29.38
C GLU A 761 -0.49 -4.38 28.22
N TRP A 762 0.54 -3.56 28.06
CA TRP A 762 1.67 -3.78 27.14
C TRP A 762 2.98 -3.82 27.92
N ASN A 763 4.03 -4.34 27.28
CA ASN A 763 5.37 -4.37 27.83
C ASN A 763 6.30 -3.53 26.96
N VAL A 764 6.98 -2.54 27.53
CA VAL A 764 8.17 -1.96 26.89
C VAL A 764 9.40 -2.69 27.42
N VAL A 765 10.30 -3.08 26.51
CA VAL A 765 11.50 -3.86 26.82
C VAL A 765 12.74 -3.09 26.40
N GLY A 766 13.74 -3.06 27.27
CA GLY A 766 15.06 -2.49 26.98
C GLY A 766 16.04 -3.55 26.50
N GLU A 767 17.04 -3.10 25.74
CA GLU A 767 18.15 -3.92 25.24
C GLU A 767 18.80 -4.75 26.36
N PRO A 768 19.08 -6.05 26.12
CA PRO A 768 19.58 -6.96 27.13
C PRO A 768 20.92 -6.52 27.72
N ILE A 769 21.08 -6.79 29.00
CA ILE A 769 22.30 -6.56 29.76
C ILE A 769 23.12 -7.85 29.72
N GLU A 770 24.33 -7.79 29.16
CA GLU A 770 25.24 -8.93 29.09
C GLU A 770 25.91 -9.15 30.45
N VAL A 771 25.54 -10.23 31.15
CA VAL A 771 26.09 -10.59 32.46
C VAL A 771 27.11 -11.70 32.31
N HIS A 772 28.36 -11.42 32.67
CA HIS A 772 29.38 -12.46 32.85
C HIS A 772 29.53 -12.80 34.34
N VAL A 773 29.49 -14.10 34.63
CA VAL A 773 29.89 -14.64 35.93
C VAL A 773 31.25 -15.30 35.77
N LYS A 774 32.24 -14.83 36.54
CA LYS A 774 33.62 -15.30 36.54
C LYS A 774 34.00 -15.73 37.95
N GLU A 775 34.88 -16.73 38.07
CA GLU A 775 35.39 -17.20 39.37
C GLU A 775 36.11 -16.10 40.16
#